data_AF-A0A369QBF3-F1
#
_entry.id   AF-A0A369QBF3-F1
#
_cell.length_a   1.000
_cell.length_b   1.000
_cell.length_c   1.000
_cell.angle_alpha   90.00
_cell.angle_beta   90.00
_cell.angle_gamma   90.00
#
_symmetry.space_group_name_H-M   'P 1'
#
loop_
_entity.id
_entity.type
_entity.pdbx_description
1 polymer ?
#
loop_
_entity_poly.entity_id
_entity_poly.type
_entity_poly.pdbx_seq_one_letter_code
_entity_poly.pdbx_strand_id
1 'polypeptide(L)'
;MKINKSLIFAPIFLFLTNCQFFKREKPLFTLLAPEETGVTFTNTITESDSLNVLTYGYMYNGGGVAVGDVNNDGLPDLYFSGNMVSSKLYLNQGNFKFKDITTLSGTGTKSWVNGVTMVDINQDGLLDIYACTVTPLKGQPAIPNLLFINQGLNAAGVPVFKEEAQTFNLADTGNCTQAAFLDYDKDQDLDMYLLRNDSHGNGNPNVPRPKITDGSSPSNDKLFRNNGNNTFTDVTKEAGILIEGRGLGIAVSDINQDGWPDIYAANDFLSNDLLWINNQNGTFSNKLNQYLKHTSYNGMGTDIADYNNDGLPDIIEMDMMPEDNKRQKLTMEAPNYERFNLNKHLGYDIQYVRNTLQLNNGNGTFSEIGQLAGVYATDWSWSALLADYDNDGWRDLFITNGYLKDMINLDYMHYQSEQLMFGTQEAMEAKLKKEFNKLESVVVPNYIFQNKHDLTFANKSAAWGLEKTSTSNGATYADLDKDGDLDLVINNLNNPAFVYRNNAETINPTHFLKIELQGLSPNRNGIGATIKIKNKKQQQLYEHYLTRGYQSSVDPTIHFGLGKAPVIDTLEIIWPSGKQQLLTKVKVNQTLLLQEQNATRTKPINRPASTPLFQKVAARTGIAYKHEEVDYVDFKNQPLLPHKYSQNGPGLAVGDVNNDGRDDFFVGASGNHVGLIYYQTPQGTFASRSLSKQLNAADDMGALFFDADNDQDLDLYVVSGGNEFKAGAGQYQHRLYQNDGNGNFTLNNQALPQITASGSVVTAADFDQDGDLDLFVGGRNEPQKYPLPGQSCILRNQGGRFINVTQQVCPELERAGMITAALWTDFDQDNQVDLILTGEWMPISFFKNNQGKLTNVTATTELQNTNGWWNSLAAGDFDNDGDVDYVAGNLGLNSRYKASPEQPVSVVAKDFDNNGSVDPVLSYFIQNKNYPAPARDALTDQMVAMRRRFSRYADYGASTMEQLFTDDELKDASNFKSYTFSSSYIQNKGKGKFTIKPLPVQAQFAPVFGLTVADYNYDGNLDLLLVGNSYASETAMGYYDAGMGTCLLGTGKGTFRVVPPKTAGLLVTGDAKAMAQLLTAKKVPLEIITCNNDSLQVYKGPEPKAELQIIRVAPTDAYADLIYVNGKKRREEFYYGAGYLSQSCRALIATRLAQVYITDFAGKKRQINP
;
A
#
# COMPACT_ATOMS: atom_id res chain seq x y z
N MET A 1 67.40 -51.41 24.02
CA MET A 1 68.57 -50.68 24.56
C MET A 1 68.05 -49.41 25.24
N LYS A 2 68.34 -49.20 26.53
CA LYS A 2 67.91 -48.05 27.35
C LYS A 2 68.31 -46.71 26.71
N ILE A 3 67.41 -45.72 26.63
CA ILE A 3 67.62 -44.26 26.87
C ILE A 3 66.20 -43.68 27.08
N ASN A 4 65.71 -43.35 28.28
CA ASN A 4 65.96 -42.25 29.21
C ASN A 4 65.50 -40.84 28.76
N LYS A 5 64.63 -40.31 29.63
CA LYS A 5 63.88 -39.04 29.70
C LYS A 5 64.63 -37.74 29.35
N SER A 6 63.81 -36.76 28.99
CA SER A 6 63.93 -35.30 29.20
C SER A 6 64.40 -34.48 28.00
N LEU A 7 63.45 -33.99 27.19
CA LEU A 7 63.32 -32.60 26.72
C LEU A 7 62.16 -32.54 25.70
N ILE A 8 61.29 -31.53 25.87
CA ILE A 8 60.17 -31.04 25.03
C ILE A 8 58.89 -30.95 25.89
N PHE A 9 58.82 -29.87 26.68
CA PHE A 9 57.59 -29.30 27.21
C PHE A 9 57.58 -27.84 26.79
N ALA A 10 56.94 -27.55 25.65
CA ALA A 10 56.50 -26.25 25.10
C ALA A 10 56.43 -26.43 23.56
N PRO A 11 55.30 -26.23 22.86
CA PRO A 11 54.22 -25.29 23.17
C PRO A 11 52.79 -25.89 23.00
N ILE A 12 52.05 -26.06 24.11
CA ILE A 12 50.57 -26.21 24.08
C ILE A 12 49.89 -25.00 24.77
N PHE A 13 50.66 -23.99 25.14
CA PHE A 13 50.16 -22.78 25.83
C PHE A 13 50.07 -21.53 24.96
N LEU A 14 50.22 -21.66 23.63
CA LEU A 14 50.17 -20.53 22.68
C LEU A 14 48.94 -20.54 21.75
N PHE A 15 47.97 -21.44 21.99
CA PHE A 15 46.71 -21.51 21.23
C PHE A 15 45.46 -21.10 22.03
N LEU A 16 45.63 -20.53 23.24
CA LEU A 16 44.51 -20.08 24.09
C LEU A 16 44.41 -18.57 24.31
N THR A 17 45.16 -17.74 23.56
CA THR A 17 45.13 -16.27 23.71
C THR A 17 44.56 -15.53 22.50
N ASN A 18 43.84 -16.20 21.59
CA ASN A 18 43.22 -15.56 20.42
C ASN A 18 41.67 -15.59 20.44
N CYS A 19 41.06 -15.58 21.64
CA CYS A 19 39.64 -15.30 21.84
C CYS A 19 39.35 -13.78 21.85
N GLN A 20 39.79 -13.06 20.82
CA GLN A 20 39.39 -11.67 20.54
C GLN A 20 38.74 -11.51 19.15
N PHE A 21 38.17 -12.58 18.60
CA PHE A 21 37.38 -12.50 17.38
C PHE A 21 35.89 -12.37 17.75
N PHE A 22 35.25 -11.35 17.15
CA PHE A 22 33.92 -10.77 17.42
C PHE A 22 33.89 -9.70 18.53
N LYS A 23 34.45 -8.51 18.25
CA LYS A 23 33.89 -7.27 18.84
C LYS A 23 32.46 -7.17 18.33
N ARG A 24 31.47 -7.37 19.20
CA ARG A 24 30.08 -7.00 18.92
C ARG A 24 30.07 -5.48 18.67
N GLU A 25 29.56 -5.04 17.52
CA GLU A 25 29.38 -3.62 17.26
C GLU A 25 28.52 -3.02 18.38
N LYS A 26 28.80 -1.76 18.75
CA LYS A 26 27.99 -1.08 19.77
C LYS A 26 26.58 -0.87 19.19
N PRO A 27 25.52 -1.23 19.92
CA PRO A 27 24.15 -0.98 19.46
C PRO A 27 23.86 0.52 19.47
N LEU A 28 22.95 0.96 18.59
CA LEU A 28 22.50 2.36 18.53
C LEU A 28 21.89 2.79 19.87
N PHE A 29 20.99 1.99 20.43
CA PHE A 29 20.37 2.25 21.72
C PHE A 29 20.92 1.38 22.84
N THR A 30 21.06 1.98 24.01
CA THR A 30 21.41 1.31 25.27
C THR A 30 20.31 1.54 26.29
N LEU A 31 19.67 0.46 26.76
CA LEU A 31 18.68 0.53 27.85
C LEU A 31 19.39 0.88 29.15
N LEU A 32 19.00 1.99 29.78
CA LEU A 32 19.51 2.39 31.09
C LEU A 32 18.66 1.79 32.22
N ALA A 33 19.31 1.44 33.32
CA ALA A 33 18.62 0.87 34.48
C ALA A 33 17.84 1.95 35.26
N PRO A 34 16.68 1.64 35.88
CA PRO A 34 15.94 2.60 36.71
C PRO A 34 16.77 3.20 37.85
N GLU A 35 17.70 2.45 38.44
CA GLU A 35 18.62 2.93 39.49
C GLU A 35 19.68 3.88 38.92
N GLU A 36 20.00 3.73 37.63
CA GLU A 36 20.87 4.64 36.92
C GLU A 36 20.11 5.91 36.56
N THR A 37 18.88 5.83 36.05
CA THR A 37 18.18 7.04 35.60
C THR A 37 17.45 7.77 36.71
N GLY A 38 17.02 7.09 37.77
CA GLY A 38 16.08 7.64 38.74
C GLY A 38 14.61 7.62 38.29
N VAL A 39 14.34 7.16 37.05
CA VAL A 39 12.98 6.97 36.53
C VAL A 39 12.47 5.59 36.96
N THR A 40 11.70 5.55 38.05
CA THR A 40 11.16 4.29 38.62
C THR A 40 9.65 4.15 38.42
N PHE A 41 9.07 4.84 37.44
CA PHE A 41 7.63 4.78 37.18
C PHE A 41 7.25 3.41 36.61
N THR A 42 6.17 2.83 37.13
CA THR A 42 5.59 1.57 36.66
C THR A 42 4.08 1.71 36.60
N ASN A 43 3.49 1.60 35.41
CA ASN A 43 2.04 1.65 35.25
C ASN A 43 1.44 0.28 35.63
N THR A 44 1.11 0.12 36.90
CA THR A 44 0.65 -1.16 37.45
C THR A 44 -0.85 -1.30 37.27
N ILE A 45 -1.28 -2.41 36.68
CA ILE A 45 -2.70 -2.78 36.52
C ILE A 45 -3.02 -3.97 37.42
N THR A 46 -4.11 -3.87 38.18
CA THR A 46 -4.59 -4.96 39.05
C THR A 46 -6.03 -5.30 38.70
N GLU A 47 -6.27 -6.53 38.26
CA GLU A 47 -7.62 -7.04 38.02
C GLU A 47 -8.37 -7.30 39.33
N SER A 48 -9.69 -7.16 39.27
CA SER A 48 -10.63 -7.56 40.32
C SER A 48 -11.88 -8.20 39.71
N ASP A 49 -12.77 -8.72 40.54
CA ASP A 49 -14.03 -9.31 40.05
C ASP A 49 -14.92 -8.29 39.34
N SER A 50 -14.88 -7.01 39.73
CA SER A 50 -15.68 -5.94 39.13
C SER A 50 -14.96 -5.13 38.05
N LEU A 51 -13.61 -5.13 38.03
CA LEU A 51 -12.79 -4.45 37.04
C LEU A 51 -11.76 -5.43 36.46
N ASN A 52 -12.09 -5.94 35.28
CA ASN A 52 -11.24 -6.78 34.44
C ASN A 52 -11.55 -6.50 32.97
N VAL A 53 -10.75 -7.07 32.06
CA VAL A 53 -10.89 -6.83 30.62
C VAL A 53 -12.24 -7.27 30.02
N LEU A 54 -12.96 -8.22 30.65
CA LEU A 54 -14.30 -8.63 30.20
C LEU A 54 -15.37 -7.58 30.55
N THR A 55 -15.13 -6.77 31.59
CA THR A 55 -16.00 -5.67 32.02
C THR A 55 -15.60 -4.31 31.44
N TYR A 56 -14.32 -4.13 31.10
CA TYR A 56 -13.75 -2.93 30.49
C TYR A 56 -12.67 -3.33 29.48
N GLY A 57 -13.04 -3.43 28.20
CA GLY A 57 -12.18 -3.96 27.14
C GLY A 57 -10.86 -3.21 26.93
N TYR A 58 -10.79 -1.93 27.33
CA TYR A 58 -9.60 -1.08 27.19
C TYR A 58 -8.69 -1.07 28.43
N MET A 59 -8.90 -1.98 29.39
CA MET A 59 -8.12 -2.05 30.63
C MET A 59 -6.60 -2.14 30.39
N TYR A 60 -6.19 -2.68 29.25
CA TYR A 60 -4.79 -2.94 28.89
C TYR A 60 -4.23 -1.99 27.82
N ASN A 61 -4.93 -0.91 27.51
CA ASN A 61 -4.46 0.09 26.56
C ASN A 61 -3.30 0.94 27.10
N GLY A 62 -3.03 0.89 28.41
CA GLY A 62 -1.88 1.56 29.02
C GLY A 62 -2.02 3.08 29.11
N GLY A 63 -0.86 3.73 29.27
CA GLY A 63 -0.71 5.17 29.46
C GLY A 63 0.37 5.75 28.55
N GLY A 64 0.29 7.06 28.31
CA GLY A 64 1.25 7.88 27.58
C GLY A 64 2.44 8.40 28.38
N VAL A 65 3.29 9.15 27.68
CA VAL A 65 4.38 9.96 28.23
C VAL A 65 4.46 11.29 27.48
N ALA A 66 4.67 12.39 28.22
CA ALA A 66 4.92 13.71 27.66
C ALA A 66 6.33 14.17 28.04
N VAL A 67 6.99 14.89 27.14
CA VAL A 67 8.34 15.42 27.34
C VAL A 67 8.39 16.91 27.01
N GLY A 68 9.10 17.68 27.82
CA GLY A 68 9.26 19.12 27.66
C GLY A 68 9.98 19.74 28.86
N ASP A 69 10.60 20.89 28.67
CA ASP A 69 11.32 21.61 29.72
C ASP A 69 10.33 22.41 30.59
N VAL A 70 9.97 21.88 31.76
CA VAL A 70 8.92 22.49 32.62
C VAL A 70 9.47 23.52 33.60
N ASN A 71 10.81 23.63 33.73
CA ASN A 71 11.48 24.57 34.63
C ASN A 71 12.33 25.63 33.89
N ASN A 72 12.37 25.59 32.56
CA ASN A 72 13.14 26.45 31.67
C ASN A 72 14.66 26.42 31.93
N ASP A 73 15.22 25.26 32.31
CA ASP A 73 16.67 25.05 32.47
C ASP A 73 17.37 24.50 31.20
N GLY A 74 16.57 24.26 30.17
CA GLY A 74 16.91 23.74 28.87
C GLY A 74 16.96 22.22 28.81
N LEU A 75 16.75 21.47 29.89
CA LEU A 75 16.76 20.01 29.89
C LEU A 75 15.31 19.48 29.73
N PRO A 76 15.05 18.52 28.83
CA PRO A 76 13.71 17.96 28.70
C PRO A 76 13.33 17.11 29.92
N ASP A 77 12.19 17.40 30.54
CA ASP A 77 11.60 16.69 31.68
C ASP A 77 10.54 15.69 31.23
N LEU A 78 10.18 14.72 32.09
CA LEU A 78 9.28 13.62 31.74
C LEU A 78 8.03 13.59 32.62
N TYR A 79 6.85 13.50 32.00
CA TYR A 79 5.58 13.24 32.69
C TYR A 79 4.90 11.97 32.19
N PHE A 80 4.68 11.01 33.09
CA PHE A 80 4.02 9.75 32.78
C PHE A 80 2.59 9.75 33.27
N SER A 81 1.65 9.27 32.45
CA SER A 81 0.29 8.99 32.90
C SER A 81 0.18 7.60 33.55
N GLY A 82 -0.63 7.53 34.60
CA GLY A 82 -0.94 6.30 35.33
C GLY A 82 -2.42 5.93 35.25
N ASN A 83 -2.70 4.65 34.99
CA ASN A 83 -4.06 4.14 34.88
C ASN A 83 -4.68 3.76 36.23
N MET A 84 -3.97 2.96 37.04
CA MET A 84 -4.37 2.60 38.41
C MET A 84 -3.34 3.04 39.46
N VAL A 85 -2.42 3.91 39.05
CA VAL A 85 -1.38 4.52 39.87
C VAL A 85 -1.38 6.04 39.63
N SER A 86 -0.79 6.82 40.53
CA SER A 86 -0.60 8.26 40.29
C SER A 86 0.32 8.46 39.09
N SER A 87 -0.04 9.37 38.20
CA SER A 87 0.85 9.99 37.23
C SER A 87 2.05 10.63 37.95
N LYS A 88 3.17 10.80 37.24
CA LYS A 88 4.42 11.28 37.83
C LYS A 88 5.19 12.25 36.94
N LEU A 89 5.75 13.29 37.55
CA LEU A 89 6.65 14.27 36.92
C LEU A 89 8.09 14.06 37.41
N TYR A 90 9.02 13.93 36.47
CA TYR A 90 10.44 13.74 36.70
C TYR A 90 11.23 14.90 36.11
N LEU A 91 11.99 15.58 36.96
CA LEU A 91 12.89 16.65 36.54
C LEU A 91 14.24 16.10 36.10
N ASN A 92 14.68 16.43 34.89
CA ASN A 92 15.98 16.06 34.35
C ASN A 92 17.08 16.88 35.04
N GLN A 93 18.14 16.20 35.48
CA GLN A 93 19.29 16.77 36.16
C GLN A 93 20.57 16.68 35.30
N GLY A 94 20.44 16.27 34.05
CA GLY A 94 21.51 15.99 33.10
C GLY A 94 22.10 14.58 33.26
N ASN A 95 22.79 14.11 32.22
CA ASN A 95 23.41 12.77 32.17
C ASN A 95 22.43 11.64 32.50
N PHE A 96 21.22 11.70 31.96
CA PHE A 96 20.12 10.77 32.20
C PHE A 96 19.71 10.59 33.67
N LYS A 97 20.04 11.53 34.56
CA LYS A 97 19.58 11.52 35.96
C LYS A 97 18.29 12.31 36.10
N PHE A 98 17.27 11.70 36.68
CA PHE A 98 15.95 12.27 36.87
C PHE A 98 15.53 12.21 38.32
N LYS A 99 14.84 13.26 38.77
CA LYS A 99 14.29 13.37 40.12
C LYS A 99 12.77 13.42 40.06
N ASP A 100 12.12 12.46 40.73
CA ASP A 100 10.67 12.51 40.96
C ASP A 100 10.31 13.75 41.81
N ILE A 101 9.59 14.69 41.20
CA ILE A 101 9.12 15.91 41.86
C ILE A 101 7.60 15.93 42.06
N THR A 102 6.89 14.85 41.73
CA THR A 102 5.42 14.76 41.66
C THR A 102 4.70 15.36 42.88
N THR A 103 5.15 15.04 44.09
CA THR A 103 4.53 15.58 45.33
C THR A 103 4.86 17.05 45.55
N LEU A 104 6.07 17.48 45.20
CA LEU A 104 6.51 18.88 45.36
C LEU A 104 5.89 19.79 44.30
N SER A 105 5.67 19.28 43.10
CA SER A 105 5.05 19.99 41.97
C SER A 105 3.54 20.02 42.05
N GLY A 106 2.89 19.10 42.77
CA GLY A 106 1.44 19.02 42.87
C GLY A 106 0.76 18.37 41.67
N THR A 107 1.50 17.60 40.86
CA THR A 107 1.01 16.99 39.61
C THR A 107 0.58 15.51 39.75
N GLY A 108 0.55 14.98 40.97
CA GLY A 108 0.08 13.61 41.22
C GLY A 108 -1.43 13.45 40.99
N THR A 109 -1.85 12.30 40.49
CA THR A 109 -3.25 12.01 40.13
C THR A 109 -3.85 10.88 40.97
N LYS A 110 -5.19 10.85 41.03
CA LYS A 110 -5.97 9.78 41.70
C LYS A 110 -6.95 9.07 40.76
N SER A 111 -6.93 9.47 39.50
CA SER A 111 -7.85 9.05 38.45
C SER A 111 -7.13 8.13 37.47
N TRP A 112 -7.89 7.39 36.67
CA TRP A 112 -7.34 6.70 35.51
C TRP A 112 -7.01 7.71 34.42
N VAL A 113 -5.72 7.91 34.17
CA VAL A 113 -5.21 8.84 33.14
C VAL A 113 -4.70 8.03 31.94
N ASN A 114 -5.12 8.41 30.74
CA ASN A 114 -4.69 7.84 29.45
C ASN A 114 -3.65 8.76 28.80
N GLY A 115 -4.11 9.67 27.94
CA GLY A 115 -3.30 10.63 27.19
C GLY A 115 -2.79 11.81 28.00
N VAL A 116 -1.58 12.27 27.66
CA VAL A 116 -0.97 13.48 28.22
C VAL A 116 -0.33 14.34 27.14
N THR A 117 -0.50 15.65 27.27
CA THR A 117 0.10 16.65 26.37
C THR A 117 0.71 17.80 27.19
N MET A 118 1.97 18.15 26.90
CA MET A 118 2.59 19.36 27.41
C MET A 118 2.46 20.51 26.41
N VAL A 119 1.98 21.66 26.85
CA VAL A 119 1.80 22.85 26.00
C VAL A 119 1.74 24.10 26.89
N ASP A 120 2.29 25.24 26.47
CA ASP A 120 2.03 26.54 27.10
C ASP A 120 0.62 27.00 26.66
N ILE A 121 -0.42 26.69 27.45
CA ILE A 121 -1.80 26.96 27.04
C ILE A 121 -2.21 28.41 27.33
N ASN A 122 -1.62 29.00 28.38
CA ASN A 122 -1.96 30.33 28.87
C ASN A 122 -1.04 31.44 28.34
N GLN A 123 -0.03 31.07 27.55
CA GLN A 123 0.93 31.92 26.86
C GLN A 123 1.83 32.73 27.80
N ASP A 124 2.21 32.15 28.94
CA ASP A 124 3.11 32.76 29.93
C ASP A 124 4.58 32.34 29.78
N GLY A 125 4.89 31.42 28.86
CA GLY A 125 6.22 30.89 28.61
C GLY A 125 6.61 29.70 29.50
N LEU A 126 5.65 29.11 30.20
CA LEU A 126 5.82 27.88 30.99
C LEU A 126 4.96 26.78 30.39
N LEU A 127 5.49 25.56 30.30
CA LEU A 127 4.70 24.42 29.84
C LEU A 127 3.71 23.96 30.91
N ASP A 128 2.45 23.83 30.51
CA ASP A 128 1.34 23.26 31.28
C ASP A 128 1.13 21.78 30.88
N ILE A 129 0.38 21.03 31.69
CA ILE A 129 0.12 19.61 31.45
C ILE A 129 -1.40 19.35 31.38
N TYR A 130 -1.89 18.94 30.22
CA TYR A 130 -3.25 18.43 30.05
C TYR A 130 -3.27 16.89 30.13
N ALA A 131 -4.18 16.34 30.92
CA ALA A 131 -4.28 14.90 31.18
C ALA A 131 -5.70 14.38 30.95
N CYS A 132 -5.85 13.48 29.98
CA CYS A 132 -7.10 12.83 29.61
C CYS A 132 -7.45 11.70 30.59
N THR A 133 -8.69 11.69 31.07
CA THR A 133 -9.18 10.72 32.05
C THR A 133 -10.30 9.85 31.47
N VAL A 134 -10.56 8.73 32.13
CA VAL A 134 -11.66 7.82 31.80
C VAL A 134 -12.39 7.37 33.07
N THR A 135 -13.65 6.97 32.90
CA THR A 135 -14.46 6.35 33.94
C THR A 135 -14.66 4.87 33.59
N PRO A 136 -13.81 3.94 34.07
CA PRO A 136 -13.77 2.56 33.56
C PRO A 136 -15.05 1.75 33.80
N LEU A 137 -15.77 2.02 34.89
CA LEU A 137 -16.96 1.26 35.27
C LEU A 137 -18.24 2.09 35.16
N LYS A 138 -19.26 1.48 34.55
CA LYS A 138 -20.58 2.09 34.37
C LYS A 138 -21.23 2.37 35.73
N GLY A 139 -21.86 3.54 35.85
CA GLY A 139 -22.56 3.95 37.08
C GLY A 139 -21.66 4.56 38.17
N GLN A 140 -20.35 4.66 37.93
CA GLN A 140 -19.47 5.48 38.77
C GLN A 140 -19.62 6.97 38.44
N PRO A 141 -19.29 7.87 39.38
CA PRO A 141 -19.21 9.31 39.09
C PRO A 141 -18.24 9.56 37.94
N ALA A 142 -18.67 10.38 36.97
CA ALA A 142 -17.83 10.71 35.84
C ALA A 142 -16.60 11.52 36.31
N ILE A 143 -15.43 11.13 35.80
CA ILE A 143 -14.15 11.74 36.15
C ILE A 143 -13.83 12.82 35.11
N PRO A 144 -13.57 14.07 35.52
CA PRO A 144 -13.15 15.12 34.59
C PRO A 144 -11.68 15.00 34.21
N ASN A 145 -11.35 15.41 32.99
CA ASN A 145 -9.98 15.68 32.57
C ASN A 145 -9.33 16.75 33.47
N LEU A 146 -8.00 16.70 33.54
CA LEU A 146 -7.19 17.56 34.41
C LEU A 146 -6.30 18.48 33.57
N LEU A 147 -6.10 19.71 34.04
CA LEU A 147 -5.20 20.70 33.44
C LEU A 147 -4.35 21.30 34.55
N PHE A 148 -3.07 20.97 34.55
CA PHE A 148 -2.11 21.49 35.52
C PHE A 148 -1.42 22.72 34.94
N ILE A 149 -1.80 23.91 35.41
CA ILE A 149 -1.18 25.18 35.03
C ILE A 149 0.09 25.41 35.84
N ASN A 150 1.20 25.63 35.14
CA ASN A 150 2.49 25.91 35.74
C ASN A 150 2.51 27.30 36.39
N GLN A 151 2.83 27.36 37.68
CA GLN A 151 2.89 28.59 38.47
C GLN A 151 4.33 29.13 38.59
N GLY A 152 5.27 28.51 37.87
CA GLY A 152 6.70 28.79 37.96
C GLY A 152 7.38 28.09 39.14
N LEU A 153 8.64 28.48 39.37
CA LEU A 153 9.49 27.85 40.37
C LEU A 153 9.16 28.32 41.78
N ASN A 154 9.07 27.39 42.72
CA ASN A 154 9.07 27.71 44.14
C ASN A 154 10.47 28.10 44.63
N ALA A 155 10.59 28.48 45.92
CA ALA A 155 11.85 28.87 46.54
C ALA A 155 12.95 27.79 46.51
N ALA A 156 12.61 26.52 46.25
CA ALA A 156 13.54 25.41 46.12
C ALA A 156 13.91 25.10 44.65
N GLY A 157 13.48 25.94 43.69
CA GLY A 157 13.77 25.76 42.26
C GLY A 157 12.97 24.64 41.61
N VAL A 158 11.86 24.20 42.21
CA VAL A 158 10.98 23.16 41.67
C VAL A 158 9.72 23.82 41.08
N PRO A 159 9.30 23.48 39.86
CA PRO A 159 8.06 23.99 39.29
C PRO A 159 6.84 23.50 40.08
N VAL A 160 5.88 24.38 40.33
CA VAL A 160 4.64 24.07 41.04
C VAL A 160 3.46 24.29 40.13
N PHE A 161 2.50 23.37 40.16
CA PHE A 161 1.34 23.39 39.29
C PHE A 161 0.04 23.52 40.08
N LYS A 162 -0.97 24.07 39.43
CA LYS A 162 -2.33 24.18 39.93
C LYS A 162 -3.30 23.52 38.96
N GLU A 163 -4.14 22.61 39.45
CA GLU A 163 -5.20 22.01 38.62
C GLU A 163 -6.31 23.05 38.37
N GLU A 164 -6.61 23.35 37.11
CA GLU A 164 -7.54 24.41 36.69
C GLU A 164 -8.44 24.03 35.50
N ALA A 165 -8.66 22.75 35.19
CA ALA A 165 -9.47 22.32 34.04
C ALA A 165 -10.88 22.91 34.07
N GLN A 166 -11.51 22.96 35.26
CA GLN A 166 -12.84 23.55 35.41
C GLN A 166 -12.85 25.06 35.15
N THR A 167 -11.80 25.78 35.55
CA THR A 167 -11.66 27.23 35.33
C THR A 167 -11.55 27.55 33.84
N PHE A 168 -10.83 26.70 33.09
CA PHE A 168 -10.62 26.82 31.65
C PHE A 168 -11.78 26.26 30.81
N ASN A 169 -12.83 25.68 31.43
CA ASN A 169 -13.90 24.91 30.77
C ASN A 169 -13.42 23.68 29.98
N LEU A 170 -12.32 23.07 30.43
CA LEU A 170 -11.70 21.87 29.82
C LEU A 170 -11.83 20.60 30.67
N ALA A 171 -12.60 20.65 31.77
CA ALA A 171 -12.94 19.52 32.63
C ALA A 171 -14.00 18.59 31.99
N ASP A 172 -13.75 18.12 30.75
CA ASP A 172 -14.65 17.17 30.06
C ASP A 172 -14.67 15.84 30.81
N THR A 173 -15.86 15.24 30.93
CA THR A 173 -16.08 13.99 31.68
C THR A 173 -16.33 12.78 30.78
N GLY A 174 -16.14 12.92 29.46
CA GLY A 174 -16.16 11.79 28.53
C GLY A 174 -14.94 10.90 28.72
N ASN A 175 -14.98 9.69 28.18
CA ASN A 175 -13.80 8.83 28.18
C ASN A 175 -12.84 9.32 27.10
N CYS A 176 -11.78 10.00 27.51
CA CYS A 176 -10.86 10.67 26.60
C CYS A 176 -9.58 9.84 26.40
N THR A 177 -9.13 9.74 25.16
CA THR A 177 -7.89 9.02 24.83
C THR A 177 -6.71 9.97 24.76
N GLN A 178 -6.81 11.08 24.02
CA GLN A 178 -5.74 12.06 23.85
C GLN A 178 -6.27 13.44 23.43
N ALA A 179 -5.51 14.51 23.70
CA ALA A 179 -5.80 15.86 23.23
C ALA A 179 -4.70 16.38 22.30
N ALA A 180 -5.10 17.09 21.24
CA ALA A 180 -4.20 17.81 20.35
C ALA A 180 -4.52 19.32 20.37
N PHE A 181 -3.48 20.13 20.53
CA PHE A 181 -3.58 21.59 20.51
C PHE A 181 -3.13 22.14 19.14
N LEU A 182 -3.94 23.03 18.58
CA LEU A 182 -3.78 23.56 17.22
C LEU A 182 -4.52 24.91 17.09
N ASP A 183 -4.08 25.77 16.18
CA ASP A 183 -4.77 27.01 15.80
C ASP A 183 -5.65 26.72 14.56
N TYR A 184 -6.90 26.26 14.77
CA TYR A 184 -7.72 25.76 13.66
C TYR A 184 -8.42 26.88 12.87
N ASP A 185 -8.64 28.04 13.47
CA ASP A 185 -9.32 29.17 12.84
C ASP A 185 -8.38 30.33 12.43
N LYS A 186 -7.07 30.17 12.67
CA LYS A 186 -5.96 31.09 12.31
C LYS A 186 -5.98 32.40 13.10
N ASP A 187 -6.59 32.44 14.27
CA ASP A 187 -6.59 33.61 15.14
C ASP A 187 -5.36 33.74 16.06
N GLN A 188 -4.46 32.73 16.00
CA GLN A 188 -3.21 32.58 16.76
C GLN A 188 -3.36 32.10 18.19
N ASP A 189 -4.56 31.87 18.73
CA ASP A 189 -4.66 31.13 19.99
C ASP A 189 -4.71 29.61 19.73
N LEU A 190 -4.35 28.82 20.74
CA LEU A 190 -4.35 27.36 20.60
C LEU A 190 -5.70 26.82 21.08
N ASP A 191 -6.45 26.27 20.13
CA ASP A 191 -7.64 25.46 20.33
C ASP A 191 -7.29 24.03 20.71
N MET A 192 -8.30 23.23 21.03
CA MET A 192 -8.10 21.83 21.43
C MET A 192 -9.08 20.89 20.73
N TYR A 193 -8.54 19.90 20.03
CA TYR A 193 -9.28 18.72 19.61
C TYR A 193 -9.13 17.60 20.65
N LEU A 194 -10.23 17.02 21.10
CA LEU A 194 -10.29 16.00 22.14
C LEU A 194 -10.82 14.69 21.56
N LEU A 195 -9.93 13.70 21.46
CA LEU A 195 -10.23 12.36 20.99
C LEU A 195 -10.94 11.55 22.09
N ARG A 196 -12.11 11.00 21.80
CA ARG A 196 -12.95 10.26 22.75
C ARG A 196 -13.18 8.80 22.32
N ASN A 197 -13.52 7.98 23.30
CA ASN A 197 -13.87 6.58 23.12
C ASN A 197 -15.16 6.25 23.90
N ASP A 198 -15.82 5.15 23.56
CA ASP A 198 -16.96 4.62 24.31
C ASP A 198 -16.55 3.36 25.08
N SER A 199 -16.48 3.46 26.40
CA SER A 199 -16.18 2.32 27.28
C SER A 199 -17.40 1.56 27.78
N HIS A 200 -18.64 2.01 27.47
CA HIS A 200 -19.88 1.54 28.13
C HIS A 200 -21.00 1.11 27.17
N GLY A 201 -20.70 1.00 25.88
CA GLY A 201 -21.64 0.56 24.84
C GLY A 201 -22.29 -0.80 25.14
N ASN A 202 -23.59 -0.90 24.89
CA ASN A 202 -24.33 -2.15 25.04
C ASN A 202 -24.15 -3.01 23.78
N GLY A 203 -23.09 -3.82 23.71
CA GLY A 203 -22.95 -4.84 22.66
C GLY A 203 -21.55 -4.97 22.07
N ASN A 204 -21.40 -5.91 21.14
CA ASN A 204 -20.15 -6.13 20.42
C ASN A 204 -19.93 -5.00 19.40
N PRO A 205 -18.84 -4.21 19.49
CA PRO A 205 -18.58 -3.07 18.60
C PRO A 205 -18.36 -3.47 17.14
N ASN A 206 -18.12 -4.76 16.88
CA ASN A 206 -17.92 -5.31 15.55
C ASN A 206 -19.21 -5.74 14.83
N VAL A 207 -20.39 -5.54 15.46
CA VAL A 207 -21.69 -5.82 14.85
C VAL A 207 -22.08 -4.67 13.91
N PRO A 208 -22.31 -4.93 12.61
CA PRO A 208 -22.63 -3.87 11.65
C PRO A 208 -23.98 -3.22 11.95
N ARG A 209 -24.00 -1.88 11.94
CA ARG A 209 -25.20 -1.05 12.12
C ARG A 209 -25.08 0.27 11.34
N PRO A 210 -26.17 1.04 11.16
CA PRO A 210 -26.03 2.41 10.67
C PRO A 210 -25.12 3.25 11.59
N LYS A 211 -24.28 4.08 10.97
CA LYS A 211 -23.38 5.01 11.67
C LYS A 211 -24.16 6.17 12.30
N ILE A 212 -23.73 6.62 13.47
CA ILE A 212 -24.24 7.83 14.13
C ILE A 212 -23.40 9.02 13.64
N THR A 213 -24.05 9.98 12.98
CA THR A 213 -23.38 11.11 12.31
C THR A 213 -23.98 12.47 12.66
N ASP A 214 -24.72 12.56 13.76
CA ASP A 214 -25.43 13.76 14.22
C ASP A 214 -24.84 14.38 15.50
N GLY A 215 -23.68 13.90 15.94
CA GLY A 215 -23.00 14.32 17.16
C GLY A 215 -23.65 13.81 18.46
N SER A 216 -24.63 12.89 18.40
CA SER A 216 -25.28 12.34 19.60
C SER A 216 -24.54 11.17 20.23
N SER A 217 -23.54 10.60 19.54
CA SER A 217 -22.79 9.45 20.05
C SER A 217 -21.98 9.81 21.31
N PRO A 218 -21.97 8.95 22.36
CA PRO A 218 -21.10 9.13 23.52
C PRO A 218 -19.61 9.17 23.20
N SER A 219 -19.20 8.58 22.07
CA SER A 219 -17.81 8.55 21.59
C SER A 219 -17.53 9.51 20.43
N ASN A 220 -18.43 10.46 20.15
CA ASN A 220 -18.13 11.53 19.20
C ASN A 220 -16.93 12.34 19.68
N ASP A 221 -15.97 12.71 18.85
CA ASP A 221 -14.87 13.58 19.30
C ASP A 221 -15.36 15.01 19.61
N LYS A 222 -14.51 15.86 20.17
CA LYS A 222 -14.86 17.24 20.47
C LYS A 222 -13.83 18.24 19.97
N LEU A 223 -14.31 19.42 19.60
CA LEU A 223 -13.48 20.59 19.31
C LEU A 223 -13.83 21.72 20.27
N PHE A 224 -12.82 22.26 20.92
CA PHE A 224 -12.92 23.37 21.85
C PHE A 224 -12.17 24.57 21.28
N ARG A 225 -12.88 25.67 21.05
CA ARG A 225 -12.27 26.93 20.65
C ARG A 225 -11.76 27.69 21.86
N ASN A 226 -10.55 28.20 21.81
CA ASN A 226 -10.04 29.12 22.82
C ASN A 226 -10.68 30.50 22.65
N ASN A 227 -11.00 31.18 23.74
CA ASN A 227 -11.71 32.46 23.72
C ASN A 227 -10.76 33.66 23.89
N GLY A 228 -9.44 33.45 23.79
CA GLY A 228 -8.41 34.47 24.05
C GLY A 228 -8.33 34.98 25.50
N ASN A 229 -8.98 34.30 26.44
CA ASN A 229 -9.08 34.72 27.85
C ASN A 229 -8.90 33.56 28.84
N ASN A 230 -8.17 32.52 28.45
CA ASN A 230 -7.94 31.30 29.24
C ASN A 230 -9.24 30.54 29.57
N THR A 231 -10.24 30.64 28.70
CA THR A 231 -11.43 29.79 28.74
C THR A 231 -11.73 29.24 27.36
N PHE A 232 -12.35 28.07 27.32
CA PHE A 232 -12.69 27.37 26.08
C PHE A 232 -14.20 27.23 25.91
N THR A 233 -14.63 27.14 24.65
CA THR A 233 -16.01 26.88 24.25
C THR A 233 -16.06 25.60 23.42
N ASP A 234 -16.90 24.62 23.81
CA ASP A 234 -17.20 23.46 22.99
C ASP A 234 -17.95 23.90 21.72
N VAL A 235 -17.29 23.82 20.57
CA VAL A 235 -17.81 24.22 19.24
C VAL A 235 -18.02 23.01 18.33
N THR A 236 -18.08 21.81 18.91
CA THR A 236 -18.11 20.52 18.18
C THR A 236 -19.21 20.49 17.10
N LYS A 237 -20.40 21.00 17.41
CA LYS A 237 -21.54 21.00 16.48
C LYS A 237 -21.41 22.08 15.42
N GLU A 238 -20.97 23.26 15.81
CA GLU A 238 -20.72 24.41 14.94
C GLU A 238 -19.63 24.08 13.92
N ALA A 239 -18.59 23.36 14.35
CA ALA A 239 -17.45 22.97 13.52
C ALA A 239 -17.72 21.74 12.64
N GLY A 240 -18.82 21.00 12.86
CA GLY A 240 -19.19 19.83 12.06
C GLY A 240 -18.50 18.51 12.44
N ILE A 241 -17.89 18.42 13.63
CA ILE A 241 -17.30 17.19 14.17
C ILE A 241 -18.41 16.31 14.76
N LEU A 242 -19.17 15.64 13.90
CA LEU A 242 -20.46 15.00 14.26
C LEU A 242 -20.47 13.47 14.11
N ILE A 243 -19.37 12.87 13.64
CA ILE A 243 -19.30 11.44 13.34
C ILE A 243 -18.76 10.69 14.56
N GLU A 244 -19.42 9.59 14.93
CA GLU A 244 -18.94 8.70 15.98
C GLU A 244 -17.58 8.08 15.64
N GLY A 245 -16.75 7.86 16.67
CA GLY A 245 -15.49 7.13 16.57
C GLY A 245 -15.28 6.24 17.79
N ARG A 246 -14.18 5.48 17.80
CA ARG A 246 -13.63 4.81 18.98
C ARG A 246 -12.16 5.18 19.04
N GLY A 247 -11.90 6.47 19.23
CA GLY A 247 -10.62 7.08 18.93
C GLY A 247 -9.49 6.55 19.81
N LEU A 248 -8.42 6.10 19.16
CA LEU A 248 -7.19 5.62 19.80
C LEU A 248 -5.92 6.35 19.36
N GLY A 249 -5.92 6.94 18.15
CA GLY A 249 -4.81 7.74 17.64
C GLY A 249 -5.27 9.07 17.05
N ILE A 250 -4.42 10.09 17.15
CA ILE A 250 -4.64 11.41 16.54
C ILE A 250 -3.33 11.99 16.03
N ALA A 251 -3.38 12.60 14.85
CA ALA A 251 -2.31 13.40 14.29
C ALA A 251 -2.87 14.66 13.62
N VAL A 252 -2.10 15.75 13.65
CA VAL A 252 -2.43 17.04 13.02
C VAL A 252 -1.36 17.35 11.97
N SER A 253 -1.80 17.76 10.78
CA SER A 253 -0.92 18.07 9.64
C SER A 253 -1.65 18.92 8.61
N ASP A 254 -0.94 19.69 7.78
CA ASP A 254 -1.50 20.36 6.59
C ASP A 254 -1.49 19.39 5.40
N ILE A 255 -2.39 18.40 5.45
CA ILE A 255 -2.41 17.25 4.51
C ILE A 255 -2.59 17.72 3.07
N ASN A 256 -3.38 18.78 2.87
CA ASN A 256 -3.73 19.29 1.56
C ASN A 256 -2.85 20.48 1.09
N GLN A 257 -1.94 20.96 1.95
CA GLN A 257 -0.98 22.05 1.72
C GLN A 257 -1.63 23.42 1.44
N ASP A 258 -2.77 23.71 2.08
CA ASP A 258 -3.44 25.01 1.99
C ASP A 258 -3.07 25.98 3.12
N GLY A 259 -2.23 25.53 4.05
CA GLY A 259 -1.75 26.28 5.20
C GLY A 259 -2.63 26.17 6.45
N TRP A 260 -3.72 25.39 6.42
CA TRP A 260 -4.62 25.17 7.55
C TRP A 260 -4.42 23.77 8.14
N PRO A 261 -4.53 23.60 9.47
CA PRO A 261 -4.38 22.29 10.09
C PRO A 261 -5.58 21.39 9.77
N ASP A 262 -5.28 20.19 9.26
CA ASP A 262 -6.20 19.07 9.12
C ASP A 262 -5.96 18.06 10.27
N ILE A 263 -6.96 17.21 10.54
CA ILE A 263 -6.90 16.25 11.67
C ILE A 263 -7.19 14.83 11.16
N TYR A 264 -6.30 13.90 11.48
CA TYR A 264 -6.51 12.46 11.29
C TYR A 264 -6.81 11.81 12.64
N ALA A 265 -7.94 11.10 12.75
CA ALA A 265 -8.33 10.35 13.93
C ALA A 265 -8.50 8.86 13.58
N ALA A 266 -7.65 8.02 14.19
CA ALA A 266 -7.66 6.57 14.04
C ALA A 266 -8.63 5.94 15.06
N ASN A 267 -9.45 5.01 14.60
CA ASN A 267 -10.55 4.42 15.35
C ASN A 267 -10.46 2.89 15.44
N ASP A 268 -10.83 2.36 16.61
CA ASP A 268 -10.85 0.93 16.85
C ASP A 268 -12.14 0.27 16.29
N PHE A 269 -12.04 -1.02 15.99
CA PHE A 269 -13.14 -1.87 15.48
C PHE A 269 -13.77 -1.37 14.17
N LEU A 270 -15.06 -1.66 13.97
CA LEU A 270 -15.80 -1.29 12.77
C LEU A 270 -15.96 0.22 12.56
N SER A 271 -15.69 1.06 13.57
CA SER A 271 -15.78 2.51 13.45
C SER A 271 -14.71 3.03 12.49
N ASN A 272 -15.14 3.68 11.40
CA ASN A 272 -14.21 4.24 10.42
C ASN A 272 -13.25 5.25 11.06
N ASP A 273 -12.01 5.27 10.58
CA ASP A 273 -11.13 6.44 10.70
C ASP A 273 -11.77 7.71 10.14
N LEU A 274 -11.30 8.85 10.60
CA LEU A 274 -11.84 10.17 10.23
C LEU A 274 -10.70 11.10 9.82
N LEU A 275 -10.80 11.65 8.61
CA LEU A 275 -9.89 12.68 8.10
C LEU A 275 -10.66 13.99 7.97
N TRP A 276 -10.51 14.86 8.95
CA TRP A 276 -11.15 16.16 9.02
C TRP A 276 -10.31 17.19 8.26
N ILE A 277 -10.78 17.57 7.07
CA ILE A 277 -10.19 18.64 6.29
C ILE A 277 -10.81 19.97 6.69
N ASN A 278 -9.97 20.96 7.01
CA ASN A 278 -10.40 22.28 7.42
C ASN A 278 -10.98 23.06 6.24
N ASN A 279 -12.21 23.57 6.39
CA ASN A 279 -12.89 24.33 5.34
C ASN A 279 -12.51 25.83 5.33
N GLN A 280 -11.54 26.25 6.17
CA GLN A 280 -11.03 27.63 6.28
C GLN A 280 -12.08 28.67 6.72
N ASN A 281 -13.12 28.20 7.41
CA ASN A 281 -14.25 29.04 7.85
C ASN A 281 -14.75 28.65 9.26
N GLY A 282 -13.90 27.96 10.02
CA GLY A 282 -14.22 27.45 11.35
C GLY A 282 -14.97 26.10 11.35
N THR A 283 -15.09 25.43 10.21
CA THR A 283 -15.75 24.11 10.09
C THR A 283 -14.84 23.08 9.41
N PHE A 284 -15.15 21.80 9.59
CA PHE A 284 -14.44 20.67 9.02
C PHE A 284 -15.36 19.79 8.15
N SER A 285 -14.75 19.08 7.20
CA SER A 285 -15.41 18.03 6.42
C SER A 285 -14.63 16.72 6.54
N ASN A 286 -15.29 15.60 6.87
CA ASN A 286 -14.66 14.30 6.74
C ASN A 286 -14.46 13.97 5.25
N LYS A 287 -13.22 13.80 4.82
CA LYS A 287 -12.85 13.48 3.43
C LYS A 287 -12.02 12.20 3.29
N LEU A 288 -12.03 11.30 4.28
CA LEU A 288 -11.23 10.06 4.28
C LEU A 288 -11.23 9.35 2.91
N ASN A 289 -12.41 8.99 2.40
CA ASN A 289 -12.57 8.26 1.11
C ASN A 289 -12.17 9.05 -0.15
N GLN A 290 -11.93 10.35 -0.05
CA GLN A 290 -11.39 11.15 -1.16
C GLN A 290 -9.87 11.01 -1.24
N TYR A 291 -9.21 10.86 -0.09
CA TYR A 291 -7.76 10.80 0.04
C TYR A 291 -7.24 9.36 0.12
N LEU A 292 -7.86 8.51 0.94
CA LEU A 292 -7.44 7.13 1.23
C LEU A 292 -8.40 6.11 0.60
N LYS A 293 -7.88 4.92 0.29
CA LYS A 293 -8.67 3.81 -0.29
C LYS A 293 -9.15 2.81 0.74
N HIS A 294 -8.31 2.57 1.75
CA HIS A 294 -8.62 1.75 2.91
C HIS A 294 -7.71 2.14 4.08
N THR A 295 -8.09 1.77 5.29
CA THR A 295 -7.34 2.02 6.54
C THR A 295 -7.16 0.73 7.33
N SER A 296 -6.55 0.83 8.50
CA SER A 296 -6.49 -0.29 9.46
C SER A 296 -7.90 -0.58 10.01
N TYR A 297 -8.14 -1.81 10.50
CA TYR A 297 -9.43 -2.19 11.07
C TYR A 297 -9.47 -1.95 12.59
N ASN A 298 -8.33 -1.99 13.27
CA ASN A 298 -8.22 -1.65 14.68
C ASN A 298 -7.23 -0.50 14.80
N GLY A 299 -7.62 0.67 14.28
CA GLY A 299 -6.78 1.83 14.22
C GLY A 299 -6.32 2.29 15.60
N MET A 300 -5.02 2.19 15.85
CA MET A 300 -4.38 2.55 17.11
C MET A 300 -3.51 3.80 16.95
N GLY A 301 -2.26 3.82 17.44
CA GLY A 301 -1.43 5.01 17.31
C GLY A 301 -1.10 5.30 15.85
N THR A 302 -0.92 6.59 15.57
CA THR A 302 -0.67 7.13 14.24
C THR A 302 0.35 8.25 14.34
N ASP A 303 1.06 8.49 13.24
CA ASP A 303 1.94 9.63 13.08
C ASP A 303 1.88 10.14 11.64
N ILE A 304 2.16 11.43 11.42
CA ILE A 304 2.18 12.06 10.10
C ILE A 304 3.50 12.81 9.90
N ALA A 305 4.27 12.40 8.88
CA ALA A 305 5.54 13.01 8.55
C ALA A 305 5.97 12.69 7.11
N ASP A 306 6.75 13.58 6.50
CA ASP A 306 7.46 13.32 5.23
C ASP A 306 8.62 12.35 5.49
N TYR A 307 8.41 11.05 5.32
CA TYR A 307 9.44 10.04 5.62
C TYR A 307 10.38 9.78 4.43
N ASN A 308 9.94 10.12 3.21
CA ASN A 308 10.66 9.85 1.97
C ASN A 308 11.40 11.08 1.40
N ASN A 309 11.33 12.23 2.10
CA ASN A 309 11.96 13.49 1.74
C ASN A 309 11.45 14.10 0.42
N ASP A 310 10.20 13.85 0.02
CA ASP A 310 9.59 14.42 -1.19
C ASP A 310 8.87 15.77 -0.94
N GLY A 311 8.73 16.16 0.33
CA GLY A 311 8.07 17.39 0.76
C GLY A 311 6.55 17.26 0.92
N LEU A 312 6.03 16.04 1.00
CA LEU A 312 4.64 15.71 1.25
C LEU A 312 4.54 14.86 2.54
N PRO A 313 3.68 15.22 3.51
CA PRO A 313 3.48 14.39 4.69
C PRO A 313 2.74 13.08 4.35
N ASP A 314 3.26 11.97 4.86
CA ASP A 314 2.70 10.61 4.76
C ASP A 314 2.07 10.18 6.09
N ILE A 315 1.13 9.22 6.07
CA ILE A 315 0.39 8.77 7.27
C ILE A 315 0.78 7.32 7.59
N ILE A 316 1.22 7.05 8.81
CA ILE A 316 1.39 5.70 9.34
C ILE A 316 0.34 5.43 10.43
N GLU A 317 -0.23 4.24 10.42
CA GLU A 317 -1.27 3.82 11.36
C GLU A 317 -1.03 2.37 11.82
N MET A 318 -1.15 2.14 13.13
CA MET A 318 -0.91 0.84 13.77
C MET A 318 -2.20 0.00 13.90
N ASP A 319 -2.04 -1.31 13.76
CA ASP A 319 -3.02 -2.38 14.00
C ASP A 319 -2.31 -3.55 14.74
N MET A 320 -2.91 -4.73 14.79
CA MET A 320 -2.51 -5.85 15.64
C MET A 320 -2.09 -7.12 14.86
N MET A 321 -1.69 -7.01 13.59
CA MET A 321 -1.26 -8.18 12.80
C MET A 321 0.11 -8.72 13.26
N PRO A 322 0.21 -9.96 13.76
CA PRO A 322 1.48 -10.55 14.19
C PRO A 322 2.44 -10.84 13.03
N GLU A 323 3.75 -10.77 13.26
CA GLU A 323 4.76 -11.12 12.25
C GLU A 323 4.86 -12.65 12.02
N ASP A 324 4.56 -13.47 13.03
CA ASP A 324 4.73 -14.92 12.96
C ASP A 324 3.44 -15.65 12.56
N ASN A 325 3.61 -16.79 11.88
CA ASN A 325 2.48 -17.57 11.37
C ASN A 325 1.56 -18.09 12.49
N LYS A 326 2.12 -18.55 13.61
CA LYS A 326 1.32 -19.21 14.64
C LYS A 326 0.35 -18.22 15.28
N ARG A 327 0.84 -17.02 15.65
CA ARG A 327 -0.02 -15.96 16.17
C ARG A 327 -1.03 -15.49 15.12
N GLN A 328 -0.62 -15.28 13.87
CA GLN A 328 -1.58 -14.96 12.79
C GLN A 328 -2.73 -15.98 12.70
N LYS A 329 -2.46 -17.29 12.76
CA LYS A 329 -3.51 -18.32 12.74
C LYS A 329 -4.32 -18.44 14.03
N LEU A 330 -3.85 -17.86 15.12
CA LEU A 330 -4.52 -17.84 16.42
C LEU A 330 -5.38 -16.60 16.62
N THR A 331 -5.16 -15.51 15.90
CA THR A 331 -5.82 -14.23 16.14
C THR A 331 -6.56 -13.66 14.93
N MET A 332 -6.31 -14.16 13.72
CA MET A 332 -6.99 -13.70 12.51
C MET A 332 -8.13 -14.65 12.12
N GLU A 333 -9.36 -14.14 12.17
CA GLU A 333 -10.55 -14.86 11.70
C GLU A 333 -10.46 -15.23 10.21
N ALA A 334 -11.21 -16.26 9.82
CA ALA A 334 -11.35 -16.60 8.41
C ALA A 334 -12.06 -15.47 7.65
N PRO A 335 -11.70 -15.25 6.37
CA PRO A 335 -12.35 -14.25 5.54
C PRO A 335 -13.88 -14.44 5.49
N ASN A 336 -14.64 -13.34 5.41
CA ASN A 336 -16.10 -13.39 5.33
C ASN A 336 -16.63 -12.36 4.34
N TYR A 337 -16.80 -12.82 3.09
CA TYR A 337 -17.25 -12.00 1.97
C TYR A 337 -18.62 -11.32 2.22
N GLU A 338 -19.57 -12.05 2.80
CA GLU A 338 -20.91 -11.53 3.05
C GLU A 338 -20.91 -10.41 4.10
N ARG A 339 -20.11 -10.58 5.17
CA ARG A 339 -19.94 -9.55 6.20
C ARG A 339 -19.22 -8.32 5.65
N PHE A 340 -18.18 -8.52 4.84
CA PHE A 340 -17.47 -7.44 4.17
C PHE A 340 -18.42 -6.60 3.29
N ASN A 341 -19.25 -7.24 2.48
CA ASN A 341 -20.25 -6.56 1.66
C ASN A 341 -21.36 -5.90 2.47
N LEU A 342 -21.80 -6.51 3.56
CA LEU A 342 -22.77 -5.90 4.48
C LEU A 342 -22.22 -4.59 5.08
N ASN A 343 -20.96 -4.57 5.51
CA ASN A 343 -20.30 -3.37 6.04
C ASN A 343 -20.32 -2.24 5.00
N LYS A 344 -19.90 -2.54 3.77
CA LYS A 344 -19.91 -1.58 2.65
C LYS A 344 -21.32 -1.06 2.37
N HIS A 345 -22.34 -1.92 2.39
CA HIS A 345 -23.73 -1.53 2.17
C HIS A 345 -24.26 -0.60 3.28
N LEU A 346 -23.81 -0.78 4.52
CA LEU A 346 -24.13 0.09 5.66
C LEU A 346 -23.30 1.40 5.70
N GLY A 347 -22.41 1.58 4.71
CA GLY A 347 -21.63 2.80 4.54
C GLY A 347 -20.35 2.85 5.38
N TYR A 348 -19.85 1.71 5.88
CA TYR A 348 -18.51 1.64 6.46
C TYR A 348 -17.44 1.68 5.37
N ASP A 349 -16.29 2.24 5.71
CA ASP A 349 -15.15 2.35 4.80
C ASP A 349 -14.37 1.03 4.81
N ILE A 350 -13.54 0.80 3.78
CA ILE A 350 -12.78 -0.44 3.63
C ILE A 350 -11.63 -0.43 4.64
N GLN A 351 -11.51 -1.52 5.41
CA GLN A 351 -10.58 -1.63 6.52
C GLN A 351 -9.99 -3.05 6.59
N TYR A 352 -8.71 -3.16 6.94
CA TYR A 352 -8.00 -4.44 7.05
C TYR A 352 -7.21 -4.54 8.36
N VAL A 353 -7.16 -5.73 8.96
CA VAL A 353 -6.38 -6.00 10.19
C VAL A 353 -4.90 -6.07 9.85
N ARG A 354 -4.24 -4.91 9.73
CA ARG A 354 -2.79 -4.72 9.47
C ARG A 354 -2.44 -3.24 9.61
N ASN A 355 -1.17 -2.93 9.92
CA ASN A 355 -0.72 -1.53 9.87
C ASN A 355 -0.80 -1.01 8.43
N THR A 356 -1.09 0.27 8.26
CA THR A 356 -1.09 0.94 6.95
C THR A 356 -0.06 2.06 6.89
N LEU A 357 0.59 2.22 5.72
CA LEU A 357 1.47 3.34 5.40
C LEU A 357 0.96 4.03 4.14
N GLN A 358 0.31 5.18 4.30
CA GLN A 358 -0.29 5.97 3.22
C GLN A 358 0.74 6.94 2.65
N LEU A 359 1.20 6.69 1.43
CA LEU A 359 2.12 7.56 0.69
C LEU A 359 1.36 8.68 -0.03
N ASN A 360 1.71 9.93 0.21
CA ASN A 360 1.06 11.10 -0.39
C ASN A 360 1.48 11.30 -1.85
N ASN A 361 0.51 11.32 -2.77
CA ASN A 361 0.79 11.49 -4.21
C ASN A 361 0.89 12.97 -4.67
N GLY A 362 0.64 13.92 -3.76
CA GLY A 362 0.77 15.36 -3.99
C GLY A 362 -0.38 15.99 -4.79
N ASN A 363 -1.43 15.22 -5.08
CA ASN A 363 -2.61 15.60 -5.87
C ASN A 363 -3.93 15.38 -5.10
N GLY A 364 -3.88 15.21 -3.78
CA GLY A 364 -5.04 14.95 -2.94
C GLY A 364 -5.45 13.47 -2.86
N THR A 365 -4.58 12.54 -3.26
CA THR A 365 -4.77 11.10 -3.06
C THR A 365 -3.54 10.44 -2.44
N PHE A 366 -3.73 9.27 -1.85
CA PHE A 366 -2.67 8.47 -1.23
C PHE A 366 -2.62 7.06 -1.82
N SER A 367 -1.45 6.42 -1.66
CA SER A 367 -1.19 5.03 -2.01
C SER A 367 -0.81 4.26 -0.74
N GLU A 368 -1.60 3.26 -0.32
CA GLU A 368 -1.26 2.42 0.83
C GLU A 368 -0.15 1.43 0.45
N ILE A 369 1.03 1.51 1.07
CA ILE A 369 2.23 0.74 0.69
C ILE A 369 2.85 -0.05 1.85
N GLY A 370 2.15 -0.26 2.97
CA GLY A 370 2.68 -0.88 4.19
C GLY A 370 3.23 -2.29 3.96
N GLN A 371 2.62 -3.06 3.04
CA GLN A 371 3.12 -4.39 2.67
C GLN A 371 4.40 -4.32 1.83
N LEU A 372 4.51 -3.34 0.92
CA LEU A 372 5.73 -3.08 0.17
C LEU A 372 6.85 -2.55 1.08
N ALA A 373 6.51 -1.63 1.97
CA ALA A 373 7.43 -0.97 2.88
C ALA A 373 7.97 -1.91 3.98
N GLY A 374 7.24 -2.98 4.28
CA GLY A 374 7.66 -4.01 5.23
C GLY A 374 7.26 -3.74 6.68
N VAL A 375 6.26 -2.87 6.91
CA VAL A 375 5.83 -2.42 8.24
C VAL A 375 4.39 -2.82 8.59
N TYR A 376 3.73 -3.61 7.74
CA TYR A 376 2.30 -3.99 7.89
C TYR A 376 1.99 -4.95 9.05
N ALA A 377 3.00 -5.67 9.57
CA ALA A 377 2.81 -6.72 10.57
C ALA A 377 3.86 -6.62 11.68
N THR A 378 3.47 -6.01 12.80
CA THR A 378 4.34 -5.77 13.96
C THR A 378 3.69 -6.20 15.27
N ASP A 379 2.76 -7.17 15.23
CA ASP A 379 1.98 -7.63 16.40
C ASP A 379 1.15 -6.48 17.01
N TRP A 380 0.77 -6.58 18.28
CA TRP A 380 -0.10 -5.63 18.99
C TRP A 380 0.52 -4.23 19.16
N SER A 381 0.43 -3.41 18.11
CA SER A 381 1.20 -2.18 17.96
C SER A 381 0.46 -0.97 18.51
N TRP A 382 1.16 -0.11 19.26
CA TRP A 382 0.56 1.05 19.92
C TRP A 382 1.09 2.38 19.36
N SER A 383 2.24 2.87 19.85
CA SER A 383 2.84 4.12 19.38
C SER A 383 3.50 3.93 18.03
N ALA A 384 3.30 4.87 17.11
CA ALA A 384 4.17 5.07 15.95
C ALA A 384 4.91 6.41 16.12
N LEU A 385 6.22 6.42 15.87
CA LEU A 385 7.05 7.63 15.93
C LEU A 385 8.03 7.67 14.76
N LEU A 386 7.79 8.58 13.82
CA LEU A 386 8.68 8.87 12.69
C LEU A 386 9.72 9.93 13.07
N ALA A 387 10.98 9.52 13.21
CA ALA A 387 12.10 10.39 13.58
C ALA A 387 13.42 9.84 13.03
N ASP A 388 14.44 10.68 12.87
CA ASP A 388 15.76 10.30 12.36
C ASP A 388 16.64 9.85 13.54
N TYR A 389 16.67 8.55 13.84
CA TYR A 389 17.33 8.01 15.04
C TYR A 389 18.84 7.79 14.84
N ASP A 390 19.30 7.59 13.60
CA ASP A 390 20.73 7.40 13.30
C ASP A 390 21.42 8.65 12.71
N ASN A 391 20.67 9.76 12.63
CA ASN A 391 21.09 11.08 12.14
C ASN A 391 21.52 11.07 10.66
N ASP A 392 21.05 10.14 9.84
CA ASP A 392 21.48 10.00 8.43
C ASP A 392 20.76 10.95 7.45
N GLY A 393 19.71 11.62 7.91
CA GLY A 393 18.87 12.53 7.15
C GLY A 393 17.53 11.96 6.69
N TRP A 394 17.18 10.74 7.08
CA TRP A 394 15.91 10.07 6.78
C TRP A 394 15.20 9.65 8.04
N ARG A 395 13.87 9.79 8.06
CA ARG A 395 13.07 9.36 9.20
C ARG A 395 12.93 7.84 9.21
N ASP A 396 13.33 7.26 10.33
CA ASP A 396 13.09 5.89 10.74
C ASP A 396 11.73 5.78 11.45
N LEU A 397 11.31 4.56 11.77
CA LEU A 397 10.03 4.30 12.44
C LEU A 397 10.22 3.46 13.71
N PHE A 398 9.83 3.99 14.86
CA PHE A 398 9.76 3.26 16.13
C PHE A 398 8.30 2.89 16.45
N ILE A 399 8.08 1.65 16.94
CA ILE A 399 6.77 1.12 17.29
C ILE A 399 6.80 0.42 18.66
N THR A 400 5.92 0.82 19.58
CA THR A 400 5.72 0.09 20.84
C THR A 400 4.75 -1.07 20.69
N ASN A 401 4.90 -2.11 21.52
CA ASN A 401 4.20 -3.36 21.33
C ASN A 401 3.85 -4.09 22.64
N GLY A 402 2.86 -4.97 22.55
CA GLY A 402 2.50 -5.96 23.56
C GLY A 402 1.11 -5.76 24.14
N TYR A 403 0.57 -6.82 24.73
CA TYR A 403 -0.77 -6.85 25.31
C TYR A 403 -0.87 -7.88 26.44
N LEU A 404 -1.53 -7.55 27.56
CA LEU A 404 -1.46 -8.39 28.76
C LEU A 404 -2.23 -9.72 28.64
N LYS A 405 -3.37 -9.78 27.96
CA LYS A 405 -4.09 -11.05 27.74
C LYS A 405 -4.79 -11.05 26.39
N ASP A 406 -4.43 -12.00 25.55
CA ASP A 406 -4.87 -12.09 24.16
C ASP A 406 -6.33 -12.60 24.06
N MET A 407 -7.31 -11.68 24.18
CA MET A 407 -8.74 -12.02 24.16
C MET A 407 -9.27 -12.47 22.79
N ILE A 408 -8.54 -12.15 21.72
CA ILE A 408 -8.90 -12.49 20.34
C ILE A 408 -8.37 -13.87 19.93
N ASN A 409 -7.81 -14.63 20.88
CA ASN A 409 -7.38 -16.00 20.64
C ASN A 409 -8.57 -16.87 20.20
N LEU A 410 -8.50 -17.40 18.98
CA LEU A 410 -9.58 -18.15 18.34
C LEU A 410 -9.90 -19.47 19.02
N ASP A 411 -8.93 -20.14 19.67
CA ASP A 411 -9.21 -21.32 20.49
C ASP A 411 -10.09 -20.95 21.71
N TYR A 412 -9.84 -19.78 22.32
CA TYR A 412 -10.65 -19.26 23.42
C TYR A 412 -12.03 -18.78 22.95
N MET A 413 -12.12 -18.04 21.85
CA MET A 413 -13.40 -17.60 21.26
C MET A 413 -14.27 -18.79 20.84
N HIS A 414 -13.68 -19.82 20.24
CA HIS A 414 -14.39 -21.05 19.89
C HIS A 414 -14.89 -21.79 21.14
N TYR A 415 -14.07 -21.86 22.20
CA TYR A 415 -14.52 -22.44 23.47
C TYR A 415 -15.70 -21.66 24.08
N GLN A 416 -15.65 -20.32 24.02
CA GLN A 416 -16.73 -19.47 24.54
C GLN A 416 -18.06 -19.75 23.83
N SER A 417 -18.07 -19.82 22.49
CA SER A 417 -19.29 -20.05 21.71
C SER A 417 -19.94 -21.42 21.99
N GLU A 418 -19.15 -22.47 22.19
CA GLU A 418 -19.66 -23.80 22.54
C GLU A 418 -20.25 -23.88 23.96
N GLN A 419 -19.64 -23.22 24.95
CA GLN A 419 -20.12 -23.28 26.34
C GLN A 419 -21.37 -22.43 26.60
N LEU A 420 -21.62 -21.38 25.80
CA LEU A 420 -22.84 -20.56 25.88
C LEU A 420 -24.13 -21.39 25.62
N MET A 421 -24.02 -22.62 25.13
CA MET A 421 -25.16 -23.47 24.78
C MET A 421 -25.69 -24.36 25.92
N PHE A 422 -24.96 -24.52 27.04
CA PHE A 422 -25.34 -25.47 28.11
C PHE A 422 -24.90 -25.06 29.53
N GLY A 423 -25.83 -25.01 30.49
CA GLY A 423 -25.54 -24.84 31.94
C GLY A 423 -26.29 -23.67 32.60
N THR A 424 -26.05 -23.46 33.90
CA THR A 424 -26.47 -22.21 34.58
C THR A 424 -25.49 -21.09 34.27
N GLN A 425 -25.97 -19.84 34.28
CA GLN A 425 -25.15 -18.66 34.00
C GLN A 425 -23.89 -18.58 34.90
N GLU A 426 -24.04 -18.85 36.20
CA GLU A 426 -22.93 -18.85 37.16
C GLU A 426 -21.86 -19.92 36.83
N ALA A 427 -22.28 -21.12 36.43
CA ALA A 427 -21.35 -22.20 36.07
C ALA A 427 -20.61 -21.89 34.75
N MET A 428 -21.28 -21.21 33.83
CA MET A 428 -20.71 -20.76 32.56
C MET A 428 -19.69 -19.64 32.79
N GLU A 429 -20.02 -18.62 33.59
CA GLU A 429 -19.10 -17.54 33.98
C GLU A 429 -17.86 -18.08 34.69
N ALA A 430 -18.01 -19.05 35.61
CA ALA A 430 -16.89 -19.68 36.28
C ALA A 430 -15.95 -20.45 35.31
N LYS A 431 -16.51 -21.14 34.31
CA LYS A 431 -15.73 -21.83 33.27
C LYS A 431 -15.01 -20.85 32.34
N LEU A 432 -15.70 -19.82 31.87
CA LEU A 432 -15.11 -18.78 31.02
C LEU A 432 -13.95 -18.08 31.74
N LYS A 433 -14.14 -17.72 33.02
CA LYS A 433 -13.08 -17.15 33.85
C LYS A 433 -11.88 -18.11 33.99
N LYS A 434 -12.13 -19.41 34.13
CA LYS A 434 -11.07 -20.42 34.22
C LYS A 434 -10.27 -20.53 32.92
N GLU A 435 -10.91 -20.53 31.76
CA GLU A 435 -10.20 -20.57 30.47
C GLU A 435 -9.52 -19.23 30.16
N PHE A 436 -10.15 -18.10 30.49
CA PHE A 436 -9.57 -16.76 30.38
C PHE A 436 -8.26 -16.64 31.16
N ASN A 437 -8.19 -17.22 32.37
CA ASN A 437 -6.96 -17.26 33.16
C ASN A 437 -5.82 -18.09 32.55
N LYS A 438 -6.08 -18.84 31.47
CA LYS A 438 -5.04 -19.58 30.73
C LYS A 438 -4.49 -18.80 29.53
N LEU A 439 -5.11 -17.67 29.16
CA LEU A 439 -4.62 -16.85 28.05
C LEU A 439 -3.22 -16.31 28.39
N GLU A 440 -2.30 -16.45 27.45
CA GLU A 440 -0.93 -15.96 27.58
C GLU A 440 -0.88 -14.45 27.32
N SER A 441 0.08 -13.79 27.98
CA SER A 441 0.42 -12.40 27.69
C SER A 441 1.29 -12.30 26.45
N VAL A 442 1.03 -11.29 25.64
CA VAL A 442 1.85 -10.90 24.48
C VAL A 442 2.97 -9.99 24.99
N VAL A 443 4.05 -10.60 25.48
CA VAL A 443 5.24 -9.89 25.97
C VAL A 443 6.34 -9.99 24.93
N VAL A 444 6.45 -8.97 24.09
CA VAL A 444 7.26 -8.96 22.86
C VAL A 444 8.19 -7.74 22.85
N PRO A 445 9.26 -7.72 22.04
CA PRO A 445 10.09 -6.54 21.90
C PRO A 445 9.36 -5.45 21.09
N ASN A 446 9.79 -4.21 21.28
CA ASN A 446 9.37 -3.09 20.43
C ASN A 446 10.07 -3.15 19.07
N TYR A 447 9.47 -2.52 18.06
CA TYR A 447 10.06 -2.44 16.73
C TYR A 447 10.80 -1.12 16.50
N ILE A 448 11.94 -1.19 15.81
CA ILE A 448 12.54 -0.01 15.18
C ILE A 448 13.00 -0.36 13.77
N PHE A 449 12.66 0.51 12.83
CA PHE A 449 12.78 0.29 11.41
C PHE A 449 13.64 1.39 10.80
N GLN A 450 14.77 1.01 10.20
CA GLN A 450 15.63 1.93 9.48
C GLN A 450 15.07 2.20 8.08
N ASN A 451 15.01 3.46 7.67
CA ASN A 451 14.64 3.83 6.31
C ASN A 451 15.69 3.36 5.28
N LYS A 452 15.27 2.70 4.19
CA LYS A 452 16.19 2.22 3.15
C LYS A 452 16.37 3.19 1.97
N HIS A 453 15.72 4.36 2.01
CA HIS A 453 15.74 5.40 0.98
C HIS A 453 15.13 4.97 -0.36
N ASP A 454 14.32 3.91 -0.35
CA ASP A 454 13.67 3.30 -1.52
C ASP A 454 12.19 3.00 -1.28
N LEU A 455 11.56 3.74 -0.35
CA LEU A 455 10.20 3.55 0.19
C LEU A 455 10.01 2.29 1.05
N THR A 456 11.09 1.58 1.39
CA THR A 456 11.04 0.43 2.28
C THR A 456 11.82 0.66 3.56
N PHE A 457 11.52 -0.16 4.56
CA PHE A 457 12.20 -0.17 5.84
C PHE A 457 12.95 -1.50 6.07
N ALA A 458 13.96 -1.46 6.92
CA ALA A 458 14.62 -2.64 7.48
C ALA A 458 14.37 -2.72 8.98
N ASN A 459 13.86 -3.85 9.48
CA ASN A 459 13.76 -4.08 10.92
C ASN A 459 15.18 -4.13 11.54
N LYS A 460 15.46 -3.21 12.45
CA LYS A 460 16.73 -3.07 13.17
C LYS A 460 16.62 -3.30 14.67
N SER A 461 15.48 -3.73 15.21
CA SER A 461 15.28 -3.92 16.66
C SER A 461 16.44 -4.63 17.35
N ALA A 462 16.85 -5.79 16.83
CA ALA A 462 17.96 -6.53 17.42
C ALA A 462 19.32 -5.85 17.22
N ALA A 463 19.57 -5.30 16.02
CA ALA A 463 20.84 -4.65 15.70
C ALA A 463 21.05 -3.33 16.47
N TRP A 464 19.97 -2.63 16.79
CA TRP A 464 19.97 -1.34 17.48
C TRP A 464 19.72 -1.46 18.99
N GLY A 465 19.59 -2.67 19.54
CA GLY A 465 19.56 -2.89 20.99
C GLY A 465 18.18 -2.87 21.66
N LEU A 466 17.09 -2.99 20.89
CA LEU A 466 15.70 -2.99 21.38
C LEU A 466 15.10 -4.40 21.54
N GLU A 467 15.91 -5.39 21.94
CA GLU A 467 15.47 -6.79 22.13
C GLU A 467 14.71 -7.03 23.45
N LYS A 468 14.67 -6.03 24.35
CA LYS A 468 14.01 -6.17 25.65
C LYS A 468 12.51 -6.31 25.43
N THR A 469 11.96 -7.43 25.89
CA THR A 469 10.52 -7.69 25.82
C THR A 469 9.77 -6.98 26.96
N SER A 470 8.57 -6.49 26.63
CA SER A 470 7.67 -5.79 27.55
C SER A 470 6.24 -5.77 27.00
N THR A 471 5.34 -5.15 27.74
CA THR A 471 4.05 -4.67 27.26
C THR A 471 4.11 -3.14 27.29
N SER A 472 4.47 -2.54 26.16
CA SER A 472 4.73 -1.12 25.99
C SER A 472 3.57 -0.44 25.26
N ASN A 473 3.17 0.76 25.71
CA ASN A 473 2.07 1.50 25.10
C ASN A 473 2.52 2.87 24.60
N GLY A 474 2.52 3.90 25.45
CA GLY A 474 2.98 5.23 25.09
C GLY A 474 4.50 5.34 24.96
N ALA A 475 4.96 6.18 24.05
CA ALA A 475 6.37 6.50 23.87
C ALA A 475 6.57 7.93 23.35
N THR A 476 7.75 8.46 23.59
CA THR A 476 8.21 9.75 23.07
C THR A 476 9.72 9.71 22.80
N TYR A 477 10.22 10.70 22.07
CA TYR A 477 11.64 10.92 21.82
C TYR A 477 12.06 12.34 22.19
N ALA A 478 13.31 12.51 22.62
CA ALA A 478 13.95 13.80 22.90
C ALA A 478 15.46 13.62 22.99
N ASP A 479 16.22 14.71 22.86
CA ASP A 479 17.67 14.71 23.12
C ASP A 479 17.91 15.00 24.62
N LEU A 480 17.91 13.95 25.45
CA LEU A 480 17.85 14.07 26.92
C LEU A 480 19.18 14.51 27.56
N ASP A 481 20.30 14.27 26.89
CA ASP A 481 21.65 14.63 27.36
C ASP A 481 22.33 15.75 26.54
N LYS A 482 21.65 16.27 25.50
CA LYS A 482 22.05 17.38 24.63
C LYS A 482 23.22 17.07 23.69
N ASP A 483 23.44 15.81 23.33
CA ASP A 483 24.53 15.41 22.45
C ASP A 483 24.19 15.46 20.93
N GLY A 484 22.91 15.65 20.60
CA GLY A 484 22.42 15.87 19.23
C GLY A 484 21.81 14.64 18.56
N ASP A 485 21.64 13.54 19.28
CA ASP A 485 20.80 12.42 18.86
C ASP A 485 19.51 12.30 19.70
N LEU A 486 18.57 11.46 19.23
CA LEU A 486 17.25 11.34 19.83
C LEU A 486 17.18 10.07 20.69
N ASP A 487 17.02 10.25 21.99
CA ASP A 487 16.75 9.20 22.96
C ASP A 487 15.29 8.76 22.95
N LEU A 488 15.00 7.58 23.51
CA LEU A 488 13.65 7.03 23.59
C LEU A 488 13.19 6.83 25.03
N VAL A 489 11.94 7.25 25.30
CA VAL A 489 11.27 7.01 26.59
C VAL A 489 9.96 6.29 26.35
N ILE A 490 9.73 5.19 27.07
CA ILE A 490 8.60 4.27 26.83
C ILE A 490 7.87 3.98 28.15
N ASN A 491 6.55 4.16 28.14
CA ASN A 491 5.66 3.78 29.24
C ASN A 491 5.25 2.30 29.09
N ASN A 492 5.53 1.52 30.13
CA ASN A 492 5.28 0.07 30.16
C ASN A 492 4.20 -0.28 31.18
N LEU A 493 3.36 -1.24 30.80
CA LEU A 493 2.47 -1.92 31.75
C LEU A 493 3.25 -2.90 32.62
N ASN A 494 2.98 -2.86 33.92
CA ASN A 494 3.50 -3.77 34.95
C ASN A 494 5.04 -3.92 35.00
N ASN A 495 5.78 -3.04 34.32
CA ASN A 495 7.24 -2.97 34.30
C ASN A 495 7.68 -1.51 34.43
N PRO A 496 8.90 -1.24 34.94
CA PRO A 496 9.46 0.10 34.92
C PRO A 496 9.46 0.69 33.50
N ALA A 497 9.22 1.99 33.39
CA ALA A 497 9.40 2.74 32.15
C ALA A 497 10.82 2.53 31.61
N PHE A 498 10.97 2.49 30.30
CA PHE A 498 12.28 2.39 29.67
C PHE A 498 12.80 3.76 29.27
N VAL A 499 14.09 3.98 29.51
CA VAL A 499 14.85 5.12 29.02
C VAL A 499 16.03 4.53 28.25
N TYR A 500 16.05 4.74 26.94
CA TYR A 500 17.12 4.30 26.07
C TYR A 500 17.98 5.48 25.68
N ARG A 501 19.27 5.37 25.99
CA ARG A 501 20.30 6.29 25.48
C ARG A 501 20.61 5.96 24.04
N ASN A 502 20.45 6.90 23.14
CA ASN A 502 20.97 6.82 21.79
C ASN A 502 22.49 7.07 21.82
N ASN A 503 23.22 6.39 20.93
CA ASN A 503 24.68 6.41 20.88
C ASN A 503 25.15 6.74 19.45
N ALA A 504 24.32 7.41 18.67
CA ALA A 504 24.62 7.78 17.29
C ALA A 504 25.84 8.69 17.25
N GLU A 505 25.96 9.60 18.22
CA GLU A 505 27.08 10.55 18.39
C GLU A 505 28.47 9.89 18.43
N THR A 506 28.55 8.65 18.94
CA THR A 506 29.78 7.86 19.09
C THR A 506 29.95 6.78 18.04
N ILE A 507 28.87 6.37 17.38
CA ILE A 507 28.86 5.31 16.37
C ILE A 507 29.08 5.90 14.97
N ASN A 508 28.39 7.00 14.64
CA ASN A 508 28.34 7.59 13.32
C ASN A 508 28.85 9.04 13.35
N PRO A 509 29.82 9.43 12.50
CA PRO A 509 30.16 10.84 12.32
C PRO A 509 29.09 11.51 11.44
N THR A 510 27.96 11.84 12.04
CA THR A 510 26.83 12.54 11.42
C THR A 510 26.68 13.95 11.96
N HIS A 511 25.79 14.72 11.33
CA HIS A 511 25.50 16.09 11.65
C HIS A 511 24.03 16.24 12.00
N PHE A 512 23.71 17.22 12.84
CA PHE A 512 22.33 17.54 13.23
C PHE A 512 22.07 19.04 13.16
N LEU A 513 20.79 19.43 13.21
CA LEU A 513 20.35 20.78 13.54
C LEU A 513 19.17 20.67 14.51
N LYS A 514 19.26 21.35 15.65
CA LYS A 514 18.12 21.57 16.54
C LYS A 514 17.55 22.97 16.32
N ILE A 515 16.24 23.12 16.35
CA ILE A 515 15.55 24.41 16.20
C ILE A 515 14.59 24.61 17.37
N GLU A 516 14.71 25.77 18.00
CA GLU A 516 13.74 26.28 18.97
C GLU A 516 12.98 27.43 18.33
N LEU A 517 11.66 27.44 18.48
CA LEU A 517 10.79 28.48 17.93
C LEU A 517 10.33 29.44 19.02
N GLN A 518 10.40 30.73 18.70
CA GLN A 518 9.84 31.82 19.50
C GLN A 518 8.83 32.60 18.62
N GLY A 519 7.58 32.16 18.66
CA GLY A 519 6.43 32.79 18.01
C GLY A 519 5.95 34.06 18.71
N LEU A 520 5.00 34.74 18.10
CA LEU A 520 4.28 35.85 18.74
C LEU A 520 3.15 35.32 19.64
N SER A 521 2.89 36.02 20.75
CA SER A 521 1.68 35.76 21.55
C SER A 521 0.43 35.98 20.69
N PRO A 522 -0.62 35.15 20.80
CA PRO A 522 -0.81 34.04 21.74
C PRO A 522 -0.43 32.62 21.22
N ASN A 523 0.65 32.47 20.44
CA ASN A 523 1.26 31.18 20.10
C ASN A 523 2.80 31.24 20.18
N ARG A 524 3.32 31.35 21.41
CA ARG A 524 4.75 31.58 21.69
C ARG A 524 5.67 30.46 21.23
N ASN A 525 5.18 29.22 21.16
CA ASN A 525 5.96 28.07 20.69
C ASN A 525 5.86 27.86 19.17
N GLY A 526 5.05 28.65 18.45
CA GLY A 526 4.92 28.53 17.00
C GLY A 526 4.30 27.21 16.55
N ILE A 527 3.38 26.63 17.35
CA ILE A 527 2.65 25.40 17.00
C ILE A 527 1.91 25.60 15.67
N GLY A 528 2.08 24.66 14.75
CA GLY A 528 1.60 24.75 13.37
C GLY A 528 2.58 25.41 12.39
N ALA A 529 3.82 25.70 12.81
CA ALA A 529 4.86 26.14 11.88
C ALA A 529 5.31 25.00 10.95
N THR A 530 5.61 25.34 9.70
CA THR A 530 6.21 24.45 8.72
C THR A 530 7.67 24.84 8.49
N ILE A 531 8.60 23.88 8.63
CA ILE A 531 10.03 24.09 8.47
C ILE A 531 10.52 23.23 7.31
N LYS A 532 11.24 23.85 6.37
CA LYS A 532 11.85 23.18 5.22
C LYS A 532 13.35 23.45 5.21
N ILE A 533 14.15 22.39 5.26
CA ILE A 533 15.60 22.50 5.04
C ILE A 533 15.97 21.88 3.70
N LYS A 534 17.00 22.45 3.06
CA LYS A 534 17.52 21.93 1.81
C LYS A 534 19.03 21.97 1.79
N ASN A 535 19.62 20.89 1.29
CA ASN A 535 21.01 20.86 0.86
C ASN A 535 21.08 20.36 -0.59
N LYS A 536 22.28 20.29 -1.18
CA LYS A 536 22.47 19.87 -2.58
C LYS A 536 21.87 18.50 -2.94
N LYS A 537 21.65 17.62 -1.96
CA LYS A 537 21.22 16.23 -2.17
C LYS A 537 19.81 15.94 -1.69
N GLN A 538 19.37 16.56 -0.60
CA GLN A 538 18.10 16.26 0.05
C GLN A 538 17.33 17.53 0.44
N GLN A 539 16.02 17.37 0.58
CA GLN A 539 15.15 18.29 1.29
C GLN A 539 14.54 17.52 2.46
N GLN A 540 14.16 18.22 3.52
CA GLN A 540 13.39 17.63 4.63
C GLN A 540 12.30 18.62 5.03
N LEU A 541 11.11 18.10 5.33
CA LEU A 541 9.94 18.85 5.79
C LEU A 541 9.59 18.47 7.23
N TYR A 542 9.35 19.45 8.09
CA TYR A 542 8.85 19.25 9.45
C TYR A 542 7.63 20.14 9.71
N GLU A 543 6.58 19.56 10.29
CA GLU A 543 5.39 20.27 10.75
C GLU A 543 5.30 20.21 12.27
N HIS A 544 5.23 21.38 12.89
CA HIS A 544 5.42 21.53 14.33
C HIS A 544 4.13 21.34 15.12
N TYR A 545 3.82 20.08 15.41
CA TYR A 545 2.77 19.64 16.33
C TYR A 545 3.35 18.65 17.36
N LEU A 546 2.86 18.71 18.60
CA LEU A 546 3.45 18.01 19.74
C LEU A 546 2.77 16.67 20.06
N THR A 547 1.49 16.51 19.71
CA THR A 547 0.76 15.26 19.95
C THR A 547 1.21 14.22 18.94
N ARG A 548 2.13 13.35 19.35
CA ARG A 548 2.71 12.25 18.57
C ARG A 548 2.99 11.07 19.50
N GLY A 549 2.91 9.86 18.95
CA GLY A 549 2.96 8.63 19.75
C GLY A 549 1.63 8.35 20.46
N TYR A 550 1.40 7.09 20.82
CA TYR A 550 0.14 6.68 21.43
C TYR A 550 -0.02 7.35 22.80
N GLN A 551 -1.10 8.10 22.99
CA GLN A 551 -1.41 8.82 24.24
C GLN A 551 -0.31 9.81 24.70
N SER A 552 0.62 10.17 23.82
CA SER A 552 1.88 10.81 24.18
C SER A 552 2.08 12.16 23.48
N SER A 553 3.10 12.91 23.91
CA SER A 553 3.58 14.10 23.22
C SER A 553 5.10 14.20 23.22
N VAL A 554 5.63 14.90 22.21
CA VAL A 554 7.08 15.06 21.96
C VAL A 554 7.59 16.45 22.36
N ASP A 555 8.93 16.55 22.47
CA ASP A 555 9.64 17.77 22.84
C ASP A 555 9.33 18.91 21.84
N PRO A 556 9.06 20.14 22.30
CA PRO A 556 8.94 21.30 21.42
C PRO A 556 10.21 21.61 20.59
N THR A 557 11.36 21.05 20.94
CA THR A 557 12.60 21.19 20.18
C THR A 557 12.58 20.36 18.90
N ILE A 558 12.67 21.02 17.76
CA ILE A 558 12.67 20.37 16.44
C ILE A 558 14.07 19.83 16.14
N HIS A 559 14.16 18.58 15.68
CA HIS A 559 15.42 17.94 15.30
C HIS A 559 15.44 17.58 13.81
N PHE A 560 16.60 17.78 13.18
CA PHE A 560 16.92 17.29 11.84
C PHE A 560 18.29 16.59 11.87
N GLY A 561 18.33 15.31 11.52
CA GLY A 561 19.57 14.65 11.12
C GLY A 561 19.97 15.07 9.70
N LEU A 562 21.27 15.16 9.46
CA LEU A 562 21.83 15.75 8.24
C LEU A 562 22.86 14.82 7.57
N GLY A 563 23.04 13.61 8.10
CA GLY A 563 24.05 12.67 7.67
C GLY A 563 25.42 13.34 7.64
N LYS A 564 26.08 13.27 6.49
CA LYS A 564 27.43 13.86 6.29
C LYS A 564 27.39 15.28 5.71
N ALA A 565 26.24 15.94 5.64
CA ALA A 565 26.13 17.28 5.08
C ALA A 565 26.72 18.32 6.06
N PRO A 566 27.76 19.08 5.70
CA PRO A 566 28.42 20.01 6.62
C PRO A 566 27.73 21.39 6.70
N VAL A 567 26.73 21.63 5.86
CA VAL A 567 26.01 22.91 5.77
C VAL A 567 24.61 22.66 5.20
N ILE A 568 23.65 23.44 5.67
CA ILE A 568 22.30 23.53 5.08
C ILE A 568 22.29 24.74 4.14
N ASP A 569 21.96 24.52 2.88
CA ASP A 569 21.96 25.57 1.85
C ASP A 569 20.86 26.59 2.13
N THR A 570 19.65 26.12 2.46
CA THR A 570 18.48 26.93 2.79
C THR A 570 17.69 26.34 3.94
N LEU A 571 17.25 27.20 4.88
CA LEU A 571 16.27 26.90 5.93
C LEU A 571 15.13 27.90 5.78
N GLU A 572 13.94 27.40 5.47
CA GLU A 572 12.70 28.18 5.32
C GLU A 572 11.74 27.81 6.44
N ILE A 573 11.14 28.82 7.09
CA ILE A 573 10.03 28.65 8.02
C ILE A 573 8.82 29.40 7.49
N ILE A 574 7.67 28.75 7.57
CA ILE A 574 6.35 29.36 7.46
C ILE A 574 5.73 29.31 8.86
N TRP A 575 5.54 30.48 9.46
CA TRP A 575 4.94 30.62 10.79
C TRP A 575 3.42 30.45 10.73
N PRO A 576 2.75 30.08 11.85
CA PRO A 576 1.29 29.93 11.89
C PRO A 576 0.53 31.17 11.39
N SER A 577 1.07 32.36 11.67
CA SER A 577 0.58 33.67 11.20
C SER A 577 0.70 33.92 9.69
N GLY A 578 1.32 33.00 8.94
CA GLY A 578 1.62 33.11 7.52
C GLY A 578 2.87 33.94 7.19
N LYS A 579 3.59 34.46 8.19
CA LYS A 579 4.90 35.09 7.95
C LYS A 579 5.94 34.05 7.57
N GLN A 580 6.96 34.49 6.83
CA GLN A 580 8.04 33.62 6.38
C GLN A 580 9.41 34.15 6.78
N GLN A 581 10.33 33.23 7.07
CA GLN A 581 11.72 33.52 7.35
C GLN A 581 12.62 32.56 6.54
N LEU A 582 13.63 33.11 5.85
CA LEU A 582 14.59 32.33 5.05
C LEU A 582 16.01 32.63 5.53
N LEU A 583 16.73 31.58 5.94
CA LEU A 583 18.16 31.63 6.21
C LEU A 583 18.89 30.83 5.14
N THR A 584 20.13 31.22 4.83
CA THR A 584 20.99 30.51 3.87
C THR A 584 22.33 30.19 4.51
N LYS A 585 22.96 29.10 4.06
CA LYS A 585 24.27 28.64 4.56
C LYS A 585 24.29 28.46 6.09
N VAL A 586 23.27 27.79 6.62
CA VAL A 586 23.12 27.54 8.06
C VAL A 586 24.15 26.48 8.47
N LYS A 587 24.87 26.75 9.58
CA LYS A 587 25.85 25.80 10.14
C LYS A 587 25.13 24.61 10.77
N VAL A 588 25.80 23.47 10.78
CA VAL A 588 25.32 22.23 11.42
C VAL A 588 25.87 22.09 12.85
N ASN A 589 25.38 21.11 13.59
CA ASN A 589 25.75 20.74 14.97
C ASN A 589 25.54 21.89 15.96
N GLN A 590 24.35 22.50 15.90
CA GLN A 590 23.96 23.59 16.79
C GLN A 590 22.46 23.55 17.06
N THR A 591 22.05 24.21 18.15
CA THR A 591 20.68 24.63 18.40
C THR A 591 20.49 26.05 17.87
N LEU A 592 19.44 26.28 17.10
CA LEU A 592 19.13 27.57 16.50
C LEU A 592 17.78 28.08 17.00
N LEU A 593 17.82 29.20 17.73
CA LEU A 593 16.61 29.93 18.11
C LEU A 593 16.13 30.78 16.94
N LEU A 594 14.91 30.53 16.47
CA LEU A 594 14.26 31.29 15.40
C LEU A 594 13.07 32.06 15.97
N GLN A 595 12.98 33.35 15.65
CA GLN A 595 12.03 34.26 16.27
C GLN A 595 11.12 34.87 15.20
N GLU A 596 9.81 34.75 15.36
CA GLU A 596 8.82 35.22 14.39
C GLU A 596 8.89 36.73 14.15
N GLN A 597 9.34 37.51 15.13
CA GLN A 597 9.54 38.96 14.97
C GLN A 597 10.52 39.31 13.82
N ASN A 598 11.40 38.38 13.45
CA ASN A 598 12.33 38.54 12.33
C ASN A 598 11.75 38.04 10.99
N ALA A 599 10.56 37.46 11.00
CA ALA A 599 9.87 36.97 9.82
C ALA A 599 9.16 38.12 9.10
N THR A 600 9.09 38.02 7.77
CA THR A 600 8.44 39.01 6.93
C THR A 600 7.14 38.47 6.36
N ARG A 601 6.14 39.35 6.18
CA ARG A 601 4.90 38.97 5.51
C ARG A 601 5.15 38.97 4.00
N THR A 602 5.41 37.80 3.43
CA THR A 602 5.50 37.61 1.99
C THR A 602 4.10 37.36 1.43
N LYS A 603 3.83 37.82 0.20
CA LYS A 603 2.63 37.38 -0.52
C LYS A 603 2.79 35.88 -0.80
N PRO A 604 1.70 35.09 -0.76
CA PRO A 604 1.74 33.71 -1.22
C PRO A 604 2.40 33.66 -2.59
N ILE A 605 3.48 32.89 -2.72
CA ILE A 605 4.08 32.65 -4.04
C ILE A 605 3.09 31.75 -4.77
N ASN A 606 2.18 32.36 -5.54
CA ASN A 606 1.37 31.64 -6.51
C ASN A 606 2.32 31.05 -7.55
N ARG A 607 2.84 29.85 -7.29
CA ARG A 607 3.50 29.06 -8.31
C ARG A 607 2.41 28.73 -9.33
N PRO A 608 2.55 29.13 -10.61
CA PRO A 608 1.58 28.73 -11.61
C PRO A 608 1.48 27.21 -11.59
N ALA A 609 0.25 26.69 -11.49
CA ALA A 609 0.03 25.26 -11.56
C ALA A 609 0.65 24.74 -12.86
N SER A 610 1.62 23.82 -12.76
CA SER A 610 2.20 23.18 -13.94
C SER A 610 1.10 22.44 -14.67
N THR A 611 1.00 22.63 -15.99
CA THR A 611 0.07 21.85 -16.80
C THR A 611 0.47 20.37 -16.72
N PRO A 612 -0.43 19.47 -16.31
CA PRO A 612 -0.11 18.05 -16.25
C PRO A 612 0.17 17.48 -17.64
N LEU A 613 0.97 16.41 -17.69
CA LEU A 613 1.33 15.71 -18.93
C LEU A 613 0.09 15.12 -19.62
N PHE A 614 -0.82 14.55 -18.84
CA PHE A 614 -2.07 13.96 -19.28
C PHE A 614 -3.27 14.72 -18.76
N GLN A 615 -4.32 14.78 -19.57
CA GLN A 615 -5.59 15.42 -19.22
C GLN A 615 -6.74 14.46 -19.46
N LYS A 616 -7.63 14.32 -18.46
CA LYS A 616 -8.86 13.53 -18.60
C LYS A 616 -9.83 14.23 -19.55
N VAL A 617 -10.28 13.52 -20.59
CA VAL A 617 -11.08 14.09 -21.68
C VAL A 617 -12.36 13.31 -22.02
N ALA A 618 -12.67 12.21 -21.32
CA ALA A 618 -13.84 11.35 -21.59
C ALA A 618 -15.16 12.14 -21.79
N ALA A 619 -15.46 13.07 -20.88
CA ALA A 619 -16.66 13.90 -20.96
C ALA A 619 -16.67 14.83 -22.19
N ARG A 620 -15.49 15.27 -22.67
CA ARG A 620 -15.35 16.17 -23.83
C ARG A 620 -15.43 15.41 -25.16
N THR A 621 -15.08 14.12 -25.17
CA THR A 621 -15.13 13.25 -26.35
C THR A 621 -16.49 12.55 -26.50
N GLY A 622 -17.41 12.69 -25.54
CA GLY A 622 -18.71 12.00 -25.56
C GLY A 622 -18.61 10.51 -25.26
N ILE A 623 -17.45 10.03 -24.78
CA ILE A 623 -17.27 8.65 -24.36
C ILE A 623 -17.88 8.49 -22.97
N ALA A 624 -19.05 7.85 -22.91
CA ALA A 624 -19.76 7.52 -21.69
C ALA A 624 -20.10 6.03 -21.70
N TYR A 625 -19.30 5.25 -20.96
CA TYR A 625 -19.54 3.84 -20.67
C TYR A 625 -19.17 3.59 -19.22
N LYS A 626 -19.98 2.79 -18.53
CA LYS A 626 -19.69 2.26 -17.21
C LYS A 626 -19.80 0.74 -17.30
N HIS A 627 -18.72 0.04 -16.98
CA HIS A 627 -18.77 -1.40 -16.83
C HIS A 627 -19.62 -1.73 -15.60
N GLU A 628 -20.44 -2.77 -15.70
CA GLU A 628 -21.19 -3.32 -14.58
C GLU A 628 -20.76 -4.76 -14.41
N GLU A 629 -20.25 -5.10 -13.23
CA GLU A 629 -19.83 -6.48 -12.95
C GLU A 629 -20.95 -7.24 -12.24
N VAL A 630 -21.21 -8.47 -12.67
CA VAL A 630 -22.13 -9.36 -11.95
C VAL A 630 -21.36 -9.99 -10.79
N ASP A 631 -21.77 -9.70 -9.56
CA ASP A 631 -21.07 -10.24 -8.40
C ASP A 631 -21.30 -11.75 -8.24
N TYR A 632 -20.38 -12.53 -8.78
CA TYR A 632 -20.25 -13.96 -8.56
C TYR A 632 -19.17 -14.22 -7.51
N VAL A 633 -19.45 -15.10 -6.56
CA VAL A 633 -18.58 -15.35 -5.40
C VAL A 633 -17.86 -16.68 -5.59
N ASP A 634 -16.73 -16.66 -6.31
CA ASP A 634 -15.92 -17.85 -6.63
C ASP A 634 -15.55 -18.67 -5.37
N PHE A 635 -15.33 -17.99 -4.25
CA PHE A 635 -14.96 -18.57 -2.96
C PHE A 635 -16.01 -19.56 -2.43
N LYS A 636 -17.27 -19.51 -2.91
CA LYS A 636 -18.29 -20.51 -2.56
C LYS A 636 -18.05 -21.86 -3.24
N ASN A 637 -17.37 -21.89 -4.38
CA ASN A 637 -17.02 -23.13 -5.08
C ASN A 637 -15.66 -23.66 -4.63
N GLN A 638 -14.68 -22.76 -4.45
CA GLN A 638 -13.35 -23.09 -3.97
C GLN A 638 -12.96 -22.09 -2.86
N PRO A 639 -13.24 -22.39 -1.58
CA PRO A 639 -12.92 -21.50 -0.45
C PRO A 639 -11.46 -21.07 -0.32
N LEU A 640 -10.52 -21.79 -0.95
CA LEU A 640 -9.08 -21.52 -0.87
C LEU A 640 -8.53 -20.62 -1.98
N LEU A 641 -9.37 -20.04 -2.82
CA LEU A 641 -8.92 -19.15 -3.89
C LEU A 641 -8.26 -17.86 -3.33
N PRO A 642 -7.14 -17.40 -3.92
CA PRO A 642 -6.55 -16.12 -3.54
C PRO A 642 -7.32 -14.91 -4.09
N HIS A 643 -7.98 -15.07 -5.24
CA HIS A 643 -8.78 -14.04 -5.90
C HIS A 643 -9.84 -14.67 -6.83
N LYS A 644 -10.87 -13.90 -7.17
CA LYS A 644 -11.92 -14.27 -8.12
C LYS A 644 -11.37 -14.32 -9.55
N TYR A 645 -11.87 -15.26 -10.35
CA TYR A 645 -11.64 -15.38 -11.79
C TYR A 645 -12.87 -14.95 -12.62
N SER A 646 -13.97 -14.61 -11.95
CA SER A 646 -15.18 -14.01 -12.51
C SER A 646 -15.14 -12.47 -12.62
N GLN A 647 -13.97 -11.84 -12.42
CA GLN A 647 -13.81 -10.38 -12.40
C GLN A 647 -12.51 -9.96 -13.10
N ASN A 648 -12.32 -10.46 -14.33
CA ASN A 648 -11.08 -10.25 -15.09
C ASN A 648 -11.19 -9.18 -16.18
N GLY A 649 -12.42 -8.89 -16.65
CA GLY A 649 -12.70 -7.95 -17.73
C GLY A 649 -12.95 -6.50 -17.29
N PRO A 650 -13.24 -5.58 -18.23
CA PRO A 650 -13.55 -5.86 -19.63
C PRO A 650 -12.37 -5.64 -20.59
N GLY A 651 -12.41 -6.32 -21.74
CA GLY A 651 -11.48 -6.10 -22.86
C GLY A 651 -11.80 -4.89 -23.75
N LEU A 652 -10.83 -4.52 -24.58
CA LEU A 652 -10.81 -3.31 -25.41
C LEU A 652 -10.10 -3.55 -26.75
N ALA A 653 -10.70 -3.15 -27.86
CA ALA A 653 -10.06 -3.21 -29.18
C ALA A 653 -10.29 -1.92 -29.97
N VAL A 654 -9.29 -1.47 -30.72
CA VAL A 654 -9.32 -0.22 -31.51
C VAL A 654 -9.05 -0.51 -32.98
N GLY A 655 -9.86 0.04 -33.87
CA GLY A 655 -9.71 -0.10 -35.32
C GLY A 655 -10.69 0.78 -36.09
N ASP A 656 -10.40 1.07 -37.36
CA ASP A 656 -11.33 1.78 -38.26
C ASP A 656 -12.31 0.76 -38.86
N VAL A 657 -13.47 0.57 -38.21
CA VAL A 657 -14.37 -0.53 -38.55
C VAL A 657 -15.38 -0.17 -39.65
N ASN A 658 -15.45 1.09 -40.04
CA ASN A 658 -16.39 1.58 -41.06
C ASN A 658 -15.67 2.23 -42.25
N ASN A 659 -14.34 2.06 -42.33
CA ASN A 659 -13.47 2.54 -43.40
C ASN A 659 -13.57 4.05 -43.65
N ASP A 660 -13.77 4.84 -42.59
CA ASP A 660 -13.92 6.29 -42.68
C ASP A 660 -12.63 7.08 -42.39
N GLY A 661 -11.53 6.37 -42.11
CA GLY A 661 -10.21 6.88 -41.81
C GLY A 661 -9.99 7.27 -40.34
N ARG A 662 -10.97 7.04 -39.45
CA ARG A 662 -10.90 7.36 -38.02
C ARG A 662 -10.92 6.09 -37.19
N ASP A 663 -10.26 6.12 -36.03
CA ASP A 663 -10.32 4.97 -35.13
C ASP A 663 -11.66 4.94 -34.40
N ASP A 664 -12.30 3.78 -34.44
CA ASP A 664 -13.40 3.35 -33.60
C ASP A 664 -12.88 2.40 -32.52
N PHE A 665 -13.72 2.03 -31.55
CA PHE A 665 -13.32 1.04 -30.56
C PHE A 665 -14.48 0.21 -30.02
N PHE A 666 -14.17 -1.03 -29.62
CA PHE A 666 -15.07 -1.94 -28.93
C PHE A 666 -14.68 -2.05 -27.45
N VAL A 667 -15.68 -2.08 -26.56
CA VAL A 667 -15.52 -2.38 -25.14
C VAL A 667 -16.38 -3.58 -24.79
N GLY A 668 -15.74 -4.60 -24.20
CA GLY A 668 -16.40 -5.80 -23.73
C GLY A 668 -17.32 -5.55 -22.53
N ALA A 669 -18.26 -6.47 -22.30
CA ALA A 669 -19.11 -6.47 -21.11
C ALA A 669 -19.05 -7.80 -20.36
N SER A 670 -19.39 -7.78 -19.08
CA SER A 670 -19.60 -8.97 -18.26
C SER A 670 -20.80 -9.80 -18.72
N GLY A 671 -20.93 -11.00 -18.17
CA GLY A 671 -22.13 -11.84 -18.32
C GLY A 671 -23.43 -11.08 -18.03
N ASN A 672 -24.49 -11.38 -18.78
CA ASN A 672 -25.79 -10.71 -18.79
C ASN A 672 -25.79 -9.24 -19.28
N HIS A 673 -24.67 -8.74 -19.78
CA HIS A 673 -24.58 -7.44 -20.45
C HIS A 673 -24.17 -7.62 -21.92
N VAL A 674 -24.07 -6.53 -22.68
CA VAL A 674 -23.67 -6.55 -24.10
C VAL A 674 -22.57 -5.52 -24.32
N GLY A 675 -21.49 -5.93 -24.98
CA GLY A 675 -20.41 -5.03 -25.38
C GLY A 675 -20.86 -3.95 -26.36
N LEU A 676 -20.15 -2.82 -26.37
CA LEU A 676 -20.48 -1.65 -27.18
C LEU A 676 -19.36 -1.32 -28.16
N ILE A 677 -19.74 -0.88 -29.36
CA ILE A 677 -18.84 -0.27 -30.34
C ILE A 677 -19.08 1.24 -30.35
N TYR A 678 -18.01 2.02 -30.24
CA TYR A 678 -18.01 3.47 -30.31
C TYR A 678 -17.43 3.92 -31.64
N TYR A 679 -18.25 4.62 -32.42
CA TYR A 679 -17.88 5.18 -33.71
C TYR A 679 -17.47 6.62 -33.58
N GLN A 680 -16.33 6.98 -34.18
CA GLN A 680 -15.82 8.32 -34.12
C GLN A 680 -16.42 9.23 -35.19
N THR A 681 -16.96 10.37 -34.75
CA THR A 681 -17.52 11.37 -35.64
C THR A 681 -16.43 12.27 -36.23
N PRO A 682 -16.67 12.92 -37.38
CA PRO A 682 -15.76 13.94 -37.93
C PRO A 682 -15.48 15.12 -36.97
N GLN A 683 -16.33 15.32 -35.96
CA GLN A 683 -16.16 16.35 -34.95
C GLN A 683 -15.20 15.94 -33.81
N GLY A 684 -14.76 14.68 -33.79
CA GLY A 684 -13.89 14.12 -32.74
C GLY A 684 -14.64 13.70 -31.47
N THR A 685 -15.96 13.47 -31.58
CA THR A 685 -16.77 12.85 -30.54
C THR A 685 -17.10 11.40 -30.90
N PHE A 686 -17.64 10.62 -29.96
CA PHE A 686 -18.01 9.22 -30.20
C PHE A 686 -19.50 8.97 -30.00
N ALA A 687 -20.04 8.05 -30.80
CA ALA A 687 -21.41 7.55 -30.67
C ALA A 687 -21.38 6.02 -30.55
N SER A 688 -22.11 5.45 -29.59
CA SER A 688 -22.10 4.01 -29.33
C SER A 688 -23.25 3.26 -29.98
N ARG A 689 -23.02 1.99 -30.32
CA ARG A 689 -24.04 0.99 -30.65
C ARG A 689 -23.74 -0.33 -29.93
N SER A 690 -24.77 -1.07 -29.57
CA SER A 690 -24.60 -2.42 -29.03
C SER A 690 -24.11 -3.36 -30.11
N LEU A 691 -23.13 -4.22 -29.78
CA LEU A 691 -22.60 -5.23 -30.69
C LEU A 691 -23.70 -6.22 -31.13
N SER A 692 -24.62 -6.55 -30.23
CA SER A 692 -25.71 -7.47 -30.50
C SER A 692 -27.00 -7.07 -29.77
N LYS A 693 -28.10 -7.77 -30.07
CA LYS A 693 -29.37 -7.64 -29.32
C LYS A 693 -29.51 -8.67 -28.18
N GLN A 694 -28.60 -9.64 -28.11
CA GLN A 694 -28.67 -10.75 -27.15
C GLN A 694 -27.63 -10.52 -26.07
N LEU A 695 -28.05 -10.68 -24.80
CA LEU A 695 -27.14 -10.60 -23.67
C LEU A 695 -26.06 -11.67 -23.77
N ASN A 696 -24.83 -11.33 -23.37
CA ASN A 696 -23.74 -12.27 -23.30
C ASN A 696 -24.00 -13.29 -22.20
N ALA A 697 -23.65 -14.56 -22.43
CA ALA A 697 -23.74 -15.59 -21.41
C ALA A 697 -22.53 -15.57 -20.46
N ALA A 698 -21.36 -15.22 -20.97
CA ALA A 698 -20.07 -15.18 -20.28
C ALA A 698 -19.38 -13.84 -20.58
N ASP A 699 -18.26 -13.55 -19.91
CA ASP A 699 -17.58 -12.27 -20.04
C ASP A 699 -16.90 -12.11 -21.40
N ASP A 700 -16.98 -10.89 -21.95
CA ASP A 700 -16.16 -10.46 -23.08
C ASP A 700 -14.74 -10.14 -22.59
N MET A 701 -13.82 -11.08 -22.83
CA MET A 701 -12.41 -10.99 -22.45
C MET A 701 -11.60 -10.31 -23.57
N GLY A 702 -10.50 -10.91 -24.03
CA GLY A 702 -9.70 -10.38 -25.13
C GLY A 702 -10.55 -10.20 -26.38
N ALA A 703 -10.38 -9.03 -27.02
CA ALA A 703 -11.07 -8.67 -28.25
C ALA A 703 -10.04 -8.23 -29.30
N LEU A 704 -10.34 -8.52 -30.57
CA LEU A 704 -9.44 -8.22 -31.67
C LEU A 704 -10.21 -7.80 -32.93
N PHE A 705 -9.90 -6.62 -33.44
CA PHE A 705 -10.25 -6.18 -34.79
C PHE A 705 -9.15 -6.58 -35.78
N PHE A 706 -9.53 -7.31 -36.83
CA PHE A 706 -8.64 -7.76 -37.90
C PHE A 706 -9.44 -8.16 -39.13
N ASP A 707 -8.82 -8.18 -40.31
CA ASP A 707 -9.45 -8.63 -41.55
C ASP A 707 -9.37 -10.17 -41.62
N ALA A 708 -10.48 -10.87 -41.38
CA ALA A 708 -10.47 -12.32 -41.24
C ALA A 708 -10.65 -13.03 -42.58
N ASP A 709 -11.31 -12.44 -43.57
CA ASP A 709 -11.57 -13.06 -44.88
C ASP A 709 -10.93 -12.32 -46.08
N ASN A 710 -10.06 -11.36 -45.79
CA ASN A 710 -9.23 -10.60 -46.74
C ASN A 710 -10.08 -9.72 -47.67
N ASP A 711 -11.17 -9.17 -47.16
CA ASP A 711 -12.09 -8.30 -47.87
C ASP A 711 -11.86 -6.79 -47.61
N GLN A 712 -10.85 -6.48 -46.77
CA GLN A 712 -10.41 -5.15 -46.35
C GLN A 712 -11.31 -4.46 -45.32
N ASP A 713 -12.29 -5.13 -44.74
CA ASP A 713 -12.95 -4.65 -43.54
C ASP A 713 -12.41 -5.33 -42.27
N LEU A 714 -12.65 -4.71 -41.12
CA LEU A 714 -12.20 -5.25 -39.84
C LEU A 714 -13.35 -6.01 -39.18
N ASP A 715 -13.21 -7.33 -39.11
CA ASP A 715 -14.03 -8.24 -38.32
C ASP A 715 -13.66 -8.18 -36.83
N LEU A 716 -14.55 -8.68 -35.96
CA LEU A 716 -14.34 -8.69 -34.51
C LEU A 716 -14.34 -10.11 -33.94
N TYR A 717 -13.19 -10.52 -33.40
CA TYR A 717 -13.10 -11.71 -32.54
C TYR A 717 -13.28 -11.31 -31.07
N VAL A 718 -14.14 -12.03 -30.34
CA VAL A 718 -14.34 -11.86 -28.89
C VAL A 718 -14.16 -13.20 -28.19
N VAL A 719 -13.17 -13.24 -27.28
CA VAL A 719 -12.94 -14.37 -26.38
C VAL A 719 -14.00 -14.36 -25.28
N SER A 720 -14.59 -15.52 -25.02
CA SER A 720 -15.52 -15.71 -23.91
C SER A 720 -14.77 -16.33 -22.71
N GLY A 721 -14.85 -15.70 -21.54
CA GLY A 721 -14.18 -16.16 -20.32
C GLY A 721 -15.03 -16.00 -19.05
N GLY A 722 -14.40 -16.21 -17.89
CA GLY A 722 -15.06 -16.21 -16.58
C GLY A 722 -14.92 -17.54 -15.84
N ASN A 723 -15.54 -17.65 -14.67
CA ASN A 723 -15.45 -18.82 -13.77
C ASN A 723 -16.80 -19.30 -13.22
N GLU A 724 -17.90 -18.74 -13.75
CA GLU A 724 -19.28 -18.93 -13.29
C GLU A 724 -19.84 -20.29 -13.70
N PHE A 725 -19.35 -20.85 -14.82
CA PHE A 725 -19.80 -22.10 -15.41
C PHE A 725 -18.74 -23.19 -15.28
N LYS A 726 -19.15 -24.46 -15.39
CA LYS A 726 -18.24 -25.60 -15.35
C LYS A 726 -17.36 -25.68 -16.61
N ALA A 727 -16.20 -26.30 -16.47
CA ALA A 727 -15.31 -26.58 -17.61
C ALA A 727 -16.06 -27.27 -18.77
N GLY A 728 -15.86 -26.75 -19.99
CA GLY A 728 -16.49 -27.26 -21.22
C GLY A 728 -17.92 -26.78 -21.46
N ALA A 729 -18.46 -25.87 -20.64
CA ALA A 729 -19.78 -25.28 -20.84
C ALA A 729 -19.86 -24.50 -22.16
N GLY A 730 -20.97 -24.63 -22.90
CA GLY A 730 -21.18 -23.98 -24.20
C GLY A 730 -21.16 -22.45 -24.15
N GLN A 731 -21.38 -21.86 -22.96
CA GLN A 731 -21.29 -20.42 -22.70
C GLN A 731 -19.88 -19.86 -22.95
N TYR A 732 -18.85 -20.69 -22.86
CA TYR A 732 -17.46 -20.29 -23.15
C TYR A 732 -17.11 -20.32 -24.65
N GLN A 733 -18.06 -20.64 -25.53
CA GLN A 733 -17.82 -20.57 -26.97
C GLN A 733 -17.42 -19.16 -27.38
N HIS A 734 -16.23 -19.04 -27.98
CA HIS A 734 -15.72 -17.79 -28.55
C HIS A 734 -16.52 -17.38 -29.78
N ARG A 735 -16.49 -16.08 -30.11
CA ARG A 735 -17.37 -15.47 -31.12
C ARG A 735 -16.55 -14.70 -32.15
N LEU A 736 -16.84 -14.93 -33.44
CA LEU A 736 -16.38 -14.10 -34.54
C LEU A 736 -17.56 -13.39 -35.17
N TYR A 737 -17.51 -12.07 -35.24
CA TYR A 737 -18.50 -11.23 -35.88
C TYR A 737 -17.95 -10.70 -37.20
N GLN A 738 -18.66 -11.01 -38.27
CA GLN A 738 -18.36 -10.50 -39.60
C GLN A 738 -18.85 -9.06 -39.74
N ASN A 739 -18.01 -8.20 -40.29
CA ASN A 739 -18.36 -6.83 -40.63
C ASN A 739 -18.92 -6.76 -42.08
N ASP A 740 -19.54 -5.64 -42.43
CA ASP A 740 -20.10 -5.38 -43.76
C ASP A 740 -19.45 -4.15 -44.44
N GLY A 741 -18.27 -3.78 -43.97
CA GLY A 741 -17.53 -2.58 -44.35
C GLY A 741 -18.10 -1.26 -43.83
N ASN A 742 -19.30 -1.25 -43.23
CA ASN A 742 -19.94 -0.05 -42.68
C ASN A 742 -19.99 -0.08 -41.14
N GLY A 743 -19.29 -1.04 -40.53
CA GLY A 743 -19.26 -1.27 -39.10
C GLY A 743 -20.51 -1.97 -38.57
N ASN A 744 -21.28 -2.69 -39.40
CA ASN A 744 -22.39 -3.51 -38.90
C ASN A 744 -21.95 -4.96 -38.74
N PHE A 745 -21.98 -5.45 -37.50
CA PHE A 745 -21.45 -6.76 -37.14
C PHE A 745 -22.52 -7.85 -37.07
N THR A 746 -22.26 -9.01 -37.68
CA THR A 746 -23.11 -10.19 -37.63
C THR A 746 -22.34 -11.41 -37.14
N LEU A 747 -22.85 -12.11 -36.12
CA LEU A 747 -22.21 -13.30 -35.57
C LEU A 747 -22.14 -14.44 -36.60
N ASN A 748 -20.94 -14.93 -36.91
CA ASN A 748 -20.72 -16.10 -37.75
C ASN A 748 -20.48 -17.36 -36.91
N ASN A 749 -21.55 -18.13 -36.67
CA ASN A 749 -21.51 -19.36 -35.88
C ASN A 749 -20.79 -20.54 -36.56
N GLN A 750 -20.29 -20.39 -37.79
CA GLN A 750 -19.59 -21.44 -38.54
C GLN A 750 -18.10 -21.14 -38.76
N ALA A 751 -17.66 -19.93 -38.42
CA ALA A 751 -16.28 -19.50 -38.61
C ALA A 751 -15.30 -20.22 -37.68
N LEU A 752 -15.72 -20.50 -36.44
CA LEU A 752 -14.85 -21.07 -35.40
C LEU A 752 -15.17 -22.55 -35.15
N PRO A 753 -14.16 -23.38 -34.81
CA PRO A 753 -14.43 -24.71 -34.26
C PRO A 753 -15.06 -24.60 -32.86
N GLN A 754 -15.54 -25.72 -32.34
CA GLN A 754 -16.04 -25.79 -30.97
C GLN A 754 -14.88 -25.61 -29.98
N ILE A 755 -14.86 -24.47 -29.29
CA ILE A 755 -13.85 -24.10 -28.30
C ILE A 755 -14.62 -23.61 -27.07
N THR A 756 -14.81 -24.50 -26.09
CA THR A 756 -15.62 -24.23 -24.88
C THR A 756 -14.76 -24.10 -23.62
N ALA A 757 -13.49 -23.75 -23.80
CA ALA A 757 -12.60 -23.41 -22.70
C ALA A 757 -12.77 -21.94 -22.30
N SER A 758 -12.68 -21.63 -21.01
CA SER A 758 -12.65 -20.23 -20.54
C SER A 758 -11.34 -19.57 -20.98
N GLY A 759 -11.45 -18.55 -21.84
CA GLY A 759 -10.31 -17.86 -22.45
C GLY A 759 -9.98 -16.52 -21.79
N SER A 760 -8.81 -15.98 -22.12
CA SER A 760 -8.38 -14.63 -21.71
C SER A 760 -7.98 -13.76 -22.89
N VAL A 761 -7.06 -14.22 -23.73
CA VAL A 761 -6.36 -13.40 -24.73
C VAL A 761 -6.58 -13.93 -26.14
N VAL A 762 -6.60 -13.02 -27.12
CA VAL A 762 -6.50 -13.32 -28.56
C VAL A 762 -5.50 -12.37 -29.20
N THR A 763 -4.64 -12.90 -30.06
CA THR A 763 -3.67 -12.11 -30.86
C THR A 763 -3.53 -12.71 -32.25
N ALA A 764 -3.18 -11.90 -33.25
CA ALA A 764 -3.03 -12.36 -34.63
C ALA A 764 -1.65 -12.11 -35.24
N ALA A 765 -1.24 -12.98 -36.16
CA ALA A 765 -0.09 -12.80 -37.04
C ALA A 765 -0.18 -13.78 -38.23
N ASP A 766 0.46 -13.44 -39.35
CA ASP A 766 0.68 -14.36 -40.47
C ASP A 766 1.93 -15.21 -40.14
N PHE A 767 1.77 -16.20 -39.26
CA PHE A 767 2.91 -16.95 -38.72
C PHE A 767 3.42 -18.04 -39.66
N ASP A 768 2.62 -18.49 -40.63
CA ASP A 768 3.06 -19.43 -41.66
C ASP A 768 3.28 -18.81 -43.05
N GLN A 769 3.18 -17.47 -43.15
CA GLN A 769 3.51 -16.65 -44.32
C GLN A 769 2.65 -16.98 -45.54
N ASP A 770 1.39 -17.35 -45.33
CA ASP A 770 0.44 -17.67 -46.39
C ASP A 770 -0.42 -16.47 -46.85
N GLY A 771 -0.31 -15.35 -46.11
CA GLY A 771 -0.95 -14.08 -46.42
C GLY A 771 -2.27 -13.83 -45.69
N ASP A 772 -2.80 -14.83 -44.98
CA ASP A 772 -3.95 -14.67 -44.09
C ASP A 772 -3.45 -14.51 -42.63
N LEU A 773 -4.21 -13.77 -41.80
CA LEU A 773 -3.89 -13.63 -40.38
C LEU A 773 -4.43 -14.81 -39.58
N ASP A 774 -3.55 -15.52 -38.88
CA ASP A 774 -3.89 -16.60 -37.96
C ASP A 774 -4.01 -16.10 -36.53
N LEU A 775 -4.63 -16.91 -35.65
CA LEU A 775 -4.88 -16.52 -34.25
C LEU A 775 -4.18 -17.45 -33.26
N PHE A 776 -3.62 -16.85 -32.21
CA PHE A 776 -3.41 -17.53 -30.93
C PHE A 776 -4.51 -17.10 -29.96
N VAL A 777 -5.17 -18.06 -29.32
CA VAL A 777 -6.18 -17.85 -28.29
C VAL A 777 -5.75 -18.55 -27.00
N GLY A 778 -5.53 -17.78 -25.93
CA GLY A 778 -5.03 -18.28 -24.65
C GLY A 778 -6.14 -18.66 -23.67
N GLY A 779 -6.04 -19.84 -23.06
CA GLY A 779 -6.91 -20.29 -21.98
C GLY A 779 -6.53 -19.68 -20.62
N ARG A 780 -7.51 -19.21 -19.84
CA ARG A 780 -7.25 -18.54 -18.54
C ARG A 780 -7.05 -19.53 -17.39
N ASN A 781 -8.08 -20.27 -17.02
CA ASN A 781 -8.04 -21.33 -16.02
C ASN A 781 -9.06 -22.41 -16.42
N GLU A 782 -8.87 -23.64 -15.96
CA GLU A 782 -9.95 -24.62 -16.01
C GLU A 782 -11.01 -24.20 -14.96
N PRO A 783 -12.25 -23.86 -15.37
CA PRO A 783 -13.22 -23.29 -14.45
C PRO A 783 -13.52 -24.19 -13.26
N GLN A 784 -13.57 -23.60 -12.07
CA GLN A 784 -13.80 -24.26 -10.78
C GLN A 784 -12.74 -25.34 -10.42
N LYS A 785 -11.56 -25.29 -11.06
CA LYS A 785 -10.45 -26.21 -10.81
C LYS A 785 -9.11 -25.48 -10.71
N TYR A 786 -9.09 -24.30 -10.08
CA TYR A 786 -7.83 -23.59 -9.81
C TYR A 786 -6.85 -24.53 -9.07
N PRO A 787 -5.54 -24.53 -9.42
CA PRO A 787 -4.82 -23.68 -10.38
C PRO A 787 -4.57 -24.35 -11.75
N LEU A 788 -5.45 -25.25 -12.20
CA LEU A 788 -5.23 -25.97 -13.46
C LEU A 788 -5.39 -25.02 -14.67
N PRO A 789 -4.50 -25.10 -15.67
CA PRO A 789 -4.50 -24.19 -16.83
C PRO A 789 -5.70 -24.43 -17.74
N GLY A 790 -6.23 -23.38 -18.36
CA GLY A 790 -7.24 -23.50 -19.41
C GLY A 790 -6.66 -24.06 -20.71
N GLN A 791 -7.52 -24.53 -21.62
CA GLN A 791 -7.07 -24.98 -22.95
C GLN A 791 -6.80 -23.77 -23.86
N SER A 792 -5.63 -23.72 -24.50
CA SER A 792 -5.29 -22.69 -25.50
C SER A 792 -5.26 -23.30 -26.90
N CYS A 793 -5.31 -22.47 -27.95
CA CYS A 793 -5.23 -22.95 -29.32
C CYS A 793 -4.54 -21.98 -30.30
N ILE A 794 -3.92 -22.56 -31.33
CA ILE A 794 -3.54 -21.91 -32.58
C ILE A 794 -4.64 -22.22 -33.60
N LEU A 795 -5.24 -21.18 -34.14
CA LEU A 795 -6.27 -21.25 -35.17
C LEU A 795 -5.68 -20.75 -36.48
N ARG A 796 -5.54 -21.67 -37.45
CA ARG A 796 -5.15 -21.28 -38.81
C ARG A 796 -6.36 -20.76 -39.56
N ASN A 797 -6.20 -19.64 -40.25
CA ASN A 797 -7.21 -19.03 -41.10
C ASN A 797 -7.23 -19.70 -42.50
N GLN A 798 -8.42 -19.80 -43.08
CA GLN A 798 -8.64 -20.34 -44.42
C GLN A 798 -9.74 -19.52 -45.10
N GLY A 799 -9.46 -18.24 -45.37
CA GLY A 799 -10.42 -17.29 -45.92
C GLY A 799 -11.65 -17.08 -45.04
N GLY A 800 -11.45 -16.67 -43.78
CA GLY A 800 -12.52 -16.37 -42.81
C GLY A 800 -13.04 -17.57 -42.01
N ARG A 801 -12.54 -18.77 -42.29
CA ARG A 801 -12.86 -19.99 -41.54
C ARG A 801 -11.64 -20.53 -40.83
N PHE A 802 -11.75 -20.70 -39.52
CA PHE A 802 -10.64 -21.10 -38.66
C PHE A 802 -10.63 -22.60 -38.37
N ILE A 803 -9.44 -23.18 -38.37
CA ILE A 803 -9.19 -24.57 -37.98
C ILE A 803 -8.19 -24.64 -36.83
N ASN A 804 -8.48 -25.45 -35.80
CA ASN A 804 -7.55 -25.65 -34.71
C ASN A 804 -6.39 -26.55 -35.16
N VAL A 805 -5.19 -25.98 -35.29
CA VAL A 805 -3.97 -26.65 -35.73
C VAL A 805 -2.95 -26.83 -34.60
N THR A 806 -3.33 -26.56 -33.35
CA THR A 806 -2.43 -26.60 -32.17
C THR A 806 -1.62 -27.89 -32.10
N GLN A 807 -2.27 -29.04 -32.21
CA GLN A 807 -1.61 -30.36 -32.18
C GLN A 807 -0.61 -30.57 -33.32
N GLN A 808 -0.79 -29.87 -34.45
CA GLN A 808 0.13 -29.94 -35.58
C GLN A 808 1.28 -28.95 -35.41
N VAL A 809 0.99 -27.74 -34.93
CA VAL A 809 1.95 -26.62 -34.85
C VAL A 809 2.84 -26.74 -33.62
N CYS A 810 2.24 -26.91 -32.43
CA CYS A 810 2.94 -27.07 -31.16
C CYS A 810 1.98 -27.62 -30.07
N PRO A 811 1.97 -28.94 -29.81
CA PRO A 811 1.09 -29.55 -28.80
C PRO A 811 1.25 -28.97 -27.38
N GLU A 812 2.45 -28.49 -27.02
CA GLU A 812 2.73 -27.90 -25.71
C GLU A 812 1.88 -26.65 -25.43
N LEU A 813 1.43 -25.94 -26.48
CA LEU A 813 0.60 -24.75 -26.33
C LEU A 813 -0.78 -25.05 -25.76
N GLU A 814 -1.32 -26.25 -25.97
CA GLU A 814 -2.69 -26.58 -25.58
C GLU A 814 -2.95 -26.38 -24.08
N ARG A 815 -1.93 -26.60 -23.24
CA ARG A 815 -1.97 -26.39 -21.78
C ARG A 815 -0.70 -25.66 -21.29
N ALA A 816 -0.27 -24.63 -22.01
CA ALA A 816 0.97 -23.89 -21.71
C ALA A 816 0.97 -23.17 -20.35
N GLY A 817 -0.21 -22.87 -19.79
CA GLY A 817 -0.34 -22.21 -18.48
C GLY A 817 -1.68 -21.50 -18.33
N MET A 818 -1.80 -20.72 -17.27
CA MET A 818 -2.95 -19.86 -17.02
C MET A 818 -2.76 -18.50 -17.69
N ILE A 819 -2.93 -18.45 -19.02
CA ILE A 819 -2.49 -17.34 -19.88
C ILE A 819 -3.26 -16.06 -19.57
N THR A 820 -2.56 -14.92 -19.56
CA THR A 820 -3.16 -13.58 -19.45
C THR A 820 -2.73 -12.64 -20.57
N ALA A 821 -1.56 -12.87 -21.16
CA ALA A 821 -1.04 -12.11 -22.29
C ALA A 821 -0.23 -12.99 -23.24
N ALA A 822 -0.27 -12.61 -24.52
CA ALA A 822 0.45 -13.23 -25.62
C ALA A 822 0.95 -12.12 -26.55
N LEU A 823 2.08 -12.33 -27.20
CA LEU A 823 2.64 -11.37 -28.15
C LEU A 823 3.35 -12.10 -29.29
N TRP A 824 2.97 -11.75 -30.52
CA TRP A 824 3.67 -12.16 -31.73
C TRP A 824 4.78 -11.15 -32.06
N THR A 825 6.04 -11.59 -32.10
CA THR A 825 7.22 -10.70 -32.20
C THR A 825 8.41 -11.46 -32.81
N ASP A 826 9.29 -10.80 -33.57
CA ASP A 826 10.51 -11.43 -34.11
C ASP A 826 11.66 -11.24 -33.12
N PHE A 827 11.65 -12.04 -32.04
CA PHE A 827 12.53 -11.80 -30.89
C PHE A 827 14.00 -12.13 -31.16
N ASP A 828 14.31 -12.88 -32.23
CA ASP A 828 15.68 -13.21 -32.63
C ASP A 828 16.13 -12.66 -33.98
N GLN A 829 15.28 -11.85 -34.61
CA GLN A 829 15.53 -11.11 -35.86
C GLN A 829 15.77 -11.99 -37.09
N ASP A 830 15.10 -13.13 -37.17
CA ASP A 830 15.19 -14.03 -38.33
C ASP A 830 14.11 -13.76 -39.40
N ASN A 831 13.26 -12.74 -39.19
CA ASN A 831 12.09 -12.35 -39.99
C ASN A 831 10.96 -13.39 -39.99
N GLN A 832 10.94 -14.32 -39.05
CA GLN A 832 9.77 -15.11 -38.73
C GLN A 832 9.18 -14.61 -37.42
N VAL A 833 7.87 -14.43 -37.38
CA VAL A 833 7.21 -13.98 -36.17
C VAL A 833 7.11 -15.13 -35.16
N ASP A 834 7.64 -14.92 -33.97
CA ASP A 834 7.64 -15.85 -32.85
C ASP A 834 6.55 -15.51 -31.84
N LEU A 835 6.29 -16.40 -30.86
CA LEU A 835 5.27 -16.20 -29.83
C LEU A 835 5.88 -16.14 -28.43
N ILE A 836 5.57 -15.08 -27.67
CA ILE A 836 5.86 -14.97 -26.24
C ILE A 836 4.57 -15.05 -25.44
N LEU A 837 4.56 -15.86 -24.38
CA LEU A 837 3.41 -16.06 -23.49
C LEU A 837 3.75 -15.72 -22.04
N THR A 838 2.79 -15.11 -21.35
CA THR A 838 2.83 -14.90 -19.90
C THR A 838 1.49 -15.21 -19.25
N GLY A 839 1.53 -15.60 -17.98
CA GLY A 839 0.33 -15.89 -17.20
C GLY A 839 0.65 -16.22 -15.74
N GLU A 840 -0.34 -16.75 -15.05
CA GLU A 840 -0.22 -17.13 -13.64
C GLU A 840 0.52 -18.47 -13.48
N TRP A 841 1.43 -18.55 -12.50
CA TRP A 841 2.23 -19.73 -12.13
C TRP A 841 3.25 -20.23 -13.17
N MET A 842 3.35 -19.55 -14.30
CA MET A 842 4.21 -19.95 -15.42
C MET A 842 5.36 -18.97 -15.64
N PRO A 843 6.49 -19.42 -16.22
CA PRO A 843 7.56 -18.52 -16.61
C PRO A 843 7.14 -17.69 -17.83
N ILE A 844 7.87 -16.60 -18.09
CA ILE A 844 7.82 -15.91 -19.38
C ILE A 844 8.33 -16.92 -20.43
N SER A 845 7.45 -17.35 -21.32
CA SER A 845 7.68 -18.49 -22.20
C SER A 845 7.84 -18.05 -23.64
N PHE A 846 8.87 -18.56 -24.31
CA PHE A 846 9.28 -18.17 -25.67
C PHE A 846 9.12 -19.35 -26.62
N PHE A 847 8.40 -19.16 -27.72
CA PHE A 847 8.13 -20.16 -28.75
C PHE A 847 8.64 -19.65 -30.08
N LYS A 848 9.78 -20.19 -30.52
CA LYS A 848 10.41 -19.84 -31.79
C LYS A 848 9.65 -20.47 -32.96
N ASN A 849 9.40 -19.70 -33.99
CA ASN A 849 8.83 -20.12 -35.25
C ASN A 849 9.90 -20.62 -36.23
N ASN A 850 9.66 -21.80 -36.78
CA ASN A 850 10.45 -22.39 -37.84
C ASN A 850 9.49 -22.81 -38.96
N GLN A 851 9.15 -21.86 -39.83
CA GLN A 851 8.31 -22.04 -41.02
C GLN A 851 6.93 -22.62 -40.69
N GLY A 852 6.21 -21.98 -39.77
CA GLY A 852 4.87 -22.39 -39.33
C GLY A 852 4.87 -23.51 -38.29
N LYS A 853 6.03 -23.84 -37.69
CA LYS A 853 6.15 -24.75 -36.54
C LYS A 853 6.76 -24.03 -35.36
N LEU A 854 6.05 -24.03 -34.23
CA LEU A 854 6.52 -23.38 -33.00
C LEU A 854 7.25 -24.37 -32.10
N THR A 855 8.40 -23.96 -31.58
CA THR A 855 9.21 -24.75 -30.64
C THR A 855 9.48 -23.94 -29.38
N ASN A 856 9.21 -24.52 -28.21
CA ASN A 856 9.50 -23.89 -26.94
C ASN A 856 11.01 -23.76 -26.72
N VAL A 857 11.53 -22.52 -26.76
CA VAL A 857 12.94 -22.20 -26.57
C VAL A 857 13.23 -21.53 -25.22
N THR A 858 12.23 -21.46 -24.33
CA THR A 858 12.31 -20.81 -23.01
C THR A 858 13.55 -21.21 -22.22
N ALA A 859 13.93 -22.50 -22.22
CA ALA A 859 15.10 -22.96 -21.48
C ALA A 859 16.44 -22.40 -21.99
N THR A 860 16.47 -21.82 -23.19
CA THR A 860 17.68 -21.31 -23.84
C THR A 860 17.82 -19.78 -23.81
N THR A 861 16.81 -19.07 -23.28
CA THR A 861 16.73 -17.59 -23.28
C THR A 861 17.59 -16.90 -22.22
N GLU A 862 18.23 -17.68 -21.34
CA GLU A 862 18.97 -17.20 -20.15
C GLU A 862 18.11 -16.61 -19.03
N LEU A 863 16.79 -16.53 -19.22
CA LEU A 863 15.85 -16.23 -18.16
C LEU A 863 15.64 -17.44 -17.27
N GLN A 864 15.82 -17.26 -15.97
CA GLN A 864 15.63 -18.30 -14.97
C GLN A 864 14.67 -17.79 -13.89
N ASN A 865 13.89 -18.72 -13.31
CA ASN A 865 12.99 -18.41 -12.19
C ASN A 865 12.06 -17.22 -12.47
N THR A 866 11.51 -17.14 -13.68
CA THR A 866 10.58 -16.08 -14.06
C THR A 866 9.12 -16.46 -13.80
N ASN A 867 8.83 -17.57 -13.12
CA ASN A 867 7.46 -17.89 -12.74
C ASN A 867 6.89 -16.79 -11.85
N GLY A 868 5.71 -16.29 -12.20
CA GLY A 868 5.04 -15.21 -11.49
C GLY A 868 3.54 -15.23 -11.71
N TRP A 869 2.87 -14.16 -11.27
CA TRP A 869 1.47 -13.90 -11.58
C TRP A 869 1.42 -12.79 -12.62
N TRP A 870 1.97 -13.09 -13.79
CA TRP A 870 2.05 -12.15 -14.89
C TRP A 870 0.65 -11.84 -15.41
N ASN A 871 0.45 -10.58 -15.77
CA ASN A 871 -0.82 -10.03 -16.19
C ASN A 871 -0.72 -9.52 -17.63
N SER A 872 0.31 -8.75 -17.98
CA SER A 872 0.41 -8.07 -19.27
C SER A 872 1.80 -8.14 -19.89
N LEU A 873 1.87 -7.95 -21.21
CA LEU A 873 3.11 -7.96 -21.98
C LEU A 873 3.04 -6.94 -23.13
N ALA A 874 4.04 -6.07 -23.26
CA ALA A 874 4.27 -5.30 -24.48
C ALA A 874 5.75 -5.20 -24.81
N ALA A 875 6.03 -4.60 -25.96
CA ALA A 875 7.34 -4.60 -26.57
C ALA A 875 7.69 -3.24 -27.18
N GLY A 876 8.99 -3.02 -27.32
CA GLY A 876 9.54 -1.82 -27.94
C GLY A 876 11.06 -1.79 -27.83
N ASP A 877 11.73 -1.11 -28.74
CA ASP A 877 13.18 -0.87 -28.70
C ASP A 877 13.50 0.23 -27.66
N PHE A 878 13.56 -0.13 -26.37
CA PHE A 878 13.67 0.84 -25.26
C PHE A 878 15.10 1.35 -25.04
N ASP A 879 16.11 0.69 -25.60
CA ASP A 879 17.51 1.12 -25.58
C ASP A 879 18.07 1.60 -26.94
N ASN A 880 17.24 1.60 -27.98
CA ASN A 880 17.54 2.07 -29.35
C ASN A 880 18.73 1.35 -29.98
N ASP A 881 18.92 0.06 -29.69
CA ASP A 881 19.99 -0.74 -30.29
C ASP A 881 19.54 -1.50 -31.55
N GLY A 882 18.23 -1.48 -31.83
CA GLY A 882 17.59 -2.05 -33.01
C GLY A 882 17.05 -3.47 -32.81
N ASP A 883 17.24 -4.07 -31.64
CA ASP A 883 16.45 -5.23 -31.20
C ASP A 883 15.23 -4.83 -30.35
N VAL A 884 14.27 -5.75 -30.27
CA VAL A 884 13.00 -5.50 -29.60
C VAL A 884 13.11 -6.03 -28.18
N ASP A 885 12.96 -5.14 -27.21
CA ASP A 885 12.86 -5.45 -25.80
C ASP A 885 11.39 -5.62 -25.37
N TYR A 886 11.18 -6.08 -24.13
CA TYR A 886 9.84 -6.34 -23.58
C TYR A 886 9.65 -5.74 -22.19
N VAL A 887 8.39 -5.48 -21.84
CA VAL A 887 7.95 -5.12 -20.50
C VAL A 887 6.77 -6.00 -20.11
N ALA A 888 6.84 -6.60 -18.93
CA ALA A 888 5.80 -7.47 -18.39
C ALA A 888 5.25 -6.94 -17.06
N GLY A 889 3.93 -6.79 -16.98
CA GLY A 889 3.21 -6.46 -15.75
C GLY A 889 2.94 -7.71 -14.90
N ASN A 890 3.12 -7.62 -13.59
CA ASN A 890 2.94 -8.73 -12.63
C ASN A 890 2.03 -8.28 -11.47
N LEU A 891 1.89 -9.08 -10.41
CA LEU A 891 1.13 -8.76 -9.19
C LEU A 891 1.63 -7.49 -8.48
N GLY A 892 2.94 -7.20 -8.56
CA GLY A 892 3.57 -6.14 -7.80
C GLY A 892 4.07 -6.62 -6.43
N LEU A 893 4.85 -5.75 -5.77
CA LEU A 893 5.51 -6.05 -4.50
C LEU A 893 4.70 -5.58 -3.29
N ASN A 894 3.66 -4.77 -3.47
CA ASN A 894 2.73 -4.38 -2.42
C ASN A 894 1.66 -5.45 -2.19
N SER A 895 2.10 -6.61 -1.75
CA SER A 895 1.26 -7.77 -1.48
C SER A 895 1.76 -8.53 -0.26
N ARG A 896 0.84 -9.25 0.39
CA ARG A 896 1.14 -10.13 1.53
C ARG A 896 2.14 -11.22 1.15
N TYR A 897 2.05 -11.72 -0.09
CA TYR A 897 2.88 -12.80 -0.58
C TYR A 897 4.17 -12.26 -1.18
N LYS A 898 5.31 -12.71 -0.65
CA LYS A 898 6.64 -12.38 -1.17
C LYS A 898 7.21 -13.61 -1.84
N ALA A 899 7.61 -13.47 -3.11
CA ALA A 899 8.21 -14.54 -3.89
C ALA A 899 9.67 -14.21 -4.22
N SER A 900 10.56 -15.17 -3.98
CA SER A 900 11.94 -15.16 -4.45
C SER A 900 12.34 -16.56 -4.94
N PRO A 901 13.47 -16.72 -5.66
CA PRO A 901 14.02 -18.04 -5.98
C PRO A 901 14.25 -18.94 -4.75
N GLU A 902 14.68 -18.35 -3.63
CA GLU A 902 14.96 -19.05 -2.37
C GLU A 902 13.68 -19.33 -1.58
N GLN A 903 12.70 -18.43 -1.67
CA GLN A 903 11.43 -18.49 -0.95
C GLN A 903 10.25 -18.31 -1.92
N PRO A 904 9.97 -19.33 -2.74
CA PRO A 904 8.88 -19.26 -3.69
C PRO A 904 7.53 -19.30 -2.98
N VAL A 905 6.56 -18.58 -3.53
CA VAL A 905 5.15 -18.83 -3.23
C VAL A 905 4.74 -20.06 -4.02
N SER A 906 4.04 -20.99 -3.40
CA SER A 906 3.70 -22.28 -4.03
C SER A 906 2.23 -22.63 -3.81
N VAL A 907 1.64 -23.39 -4.73
CA VAL A 907 0.32 -24.01 -4.56
C VAL A 907 0.40 -25.49 -4.89
N VAL A 908 -0.11 -26.32 -3.98
CA VAL A 908 -0.30 -27.75 -4.21
C VAL A 908 -1.79 -27.99 -4.42
N ALA A 909 -2.14 -28.72 -5.48
CA ALA A 909 -3.52 -28.94 -5.87
C ALA A 909 -3.80 -30.39 -6.23
N LYS A 910 -4.83 -30.95 -5.60
CA LYS A 910 -5.36 -32.29 -5.81
C LYS A 910 -6.78 -32.35 -5.23
N ASP A 911 -7.58 -33.32 -5.62
CA ASP A 911 -8.78 -33.72 -4.89
C ASP A 911 -8.35 -34.62 -3.72
N PHE A 912 -8.00 -34.02 -2.57
CA PHE A 912 -7.40 -34.76 -1.46
C PHE A 912 -8.41 -35.61 -0.69
N ASP A 913 -9.68 -35.23 -0.68
CA ASP A 913 -10.76 -35.95 0.01
C ASP A 913 -11.65 -36.80 -0.94
N ASN A 914 -11.35 -36.79 -2.24
CA ASN A 914 -12.04 -37.54 -3.30
C ASN A 914 -13.51 -37.15 -3.47
N ASN A 915 -13.83 -35.85 -3.29
CA ASN A 915 -15.17 -35.32 -3.44
C ASN A 915 -15.48 -34.80 -4.87
N GLY A 916 -14.49 -34.81 -5.77
CA GLY A 916 -14.58 -34.34 -7.15
C GLY A 916 -14.19 -32.87 -7.37
N SER A 917 -13.84 -32.13 -6.31
CA SER A 917 -13.35 -30.76 -6.34
C SER A 917 -11.83 -30.73 -6.24
N VAL A 918 -11.20 -29.70 -6.80
CA VAL A 918 -9.75 -29.48 -6.63
C VAL A 918 -9.54 -28.64 -5.38
N ASP A 919 -8.63 -29.07 -4.51
CA ASP A 919 -8.23 -28.39 -3.28
C ASP A 919 -6.88 -27.66 -3.46
N PRO A 920 -6.89 -26.35 -3.78
CA PRO A 920 -5.66 -25.58 -4.01
C PRO A 920 -5.09 -25.03 -2.70
N VAL A 921 -4.14 -25.72 -2.09
CA VAL A 921 -3.50 -25.25 -0.86
C VAL A 921 -2.27 -24.40 -1.20
N LEU A 922 -2.45 -23.07 -1.13
CA LEU A 922 -1.37 -22.09 -1.27
C LEU A 922 -0.47 -22.08 -0.02
N SER A 923 0.82 -21.81 -0.22
CA SER A 923 1.84 -21.71 0.82
C SER A 923 2.88 -20.63 0.50
N TYR A 924 3.44 -20.03 1.54
CA TYR A 924 4.46 -18.99 1.43
C TYR A 924 5.35 -18.96 2.66
N PHE A 925 6.47 -18.24 2.57
CA PHE A 925 7.45 -18.17 3.64
C PHE A 925 7.16 -17.04 4.62
N ILE A 926 7.18 -17.38 5.91
CA ILE A 926 7.27 -16.43 7.02
C ILE A 926 8.48 -16.83 7.85
N GLN A 927 9.38 -15.88 8.14
CA GLN A 927 10.58 -16.12 8.95
C GLN A 927 11.37 -17.38 8.50
N ASN A 928 11.56 -17.51 7.18
CA ASN A 928 12.28 -18.61 6.52
C ASN A 928 11.64 -20.02 6.63
N LYS A 929 10.35 -20.12 7.00
CA LYS A 929 9.60 -21.38 7.01
C LYS A 929 8.37 -21.29 6.12
N ASN A 930 8.08 -22.37 5.41
CA ASN A 930 6.95 -22.46 4.49
C ASN A 930 5.68 -22.87 5.25
N TYR A 931 4.64 -22.05 5.19
CA TYR A 931 3.37 -22.25 5.90
C TYR A 931 2.18 -22.25 4.95
N PRO A 932 1.10 -22.99 5.26
CA PRO A 932 -0.14 -22.90 4.51
C PRO A 932 -0.77 -21.50 4.68
N ALA A 933 -1.10 -20.87 3.56
CA ALA A 933 -1.68 -19.54 3.54
C ALA A 933 -3.10 -19.45 4.09
N PRO A 934 -4.01 -20.41 3.83
CA PRO A 934 -5.39 -20.35 4.32
C PRO A 934 -5.50 -20.30 5.84
N ALA A 935 -6.49 -19.58 6.35
CA ALA A 935 -6.94 -19.74 7.73
C ALA A 935 -7.45 -21.17 7.96
N ARG A 936 -7.44 -21.62 9.21
CA ARG A 936 -7.85 -22.98 9.56
C ARG A 936 -9.26 -23.28 9.05
N ASP A 937 -10.21 -22.39 9.30
CA ASP A 937 -11.62 -22.68 9.02
C ASP A 937 -11.88 -22.75 7.51
N ALA A 938 -11.28 -21.86 6.71
CA ALA A 938 -11.32 -21.94 5.25
C ALA A 938 -10.73 -23.27 4.72
N LEU A 939 -9.65 -23.77 5.33
CA LEU A 939 -9.10 -25.10 5.02
C LEU A 939 -10.09 -26.22 5.33
N THR A 940 -10.80 -26.14 6.46
CA THR A 940 -11.78 -27.16 6.84
C THR A 940 -13.09 -27.09 6.07
N ASP A 941 -13.43 -25.91 5.52
CA ASP A 941 -14.58 -25.74 4.64
C ASP A 941 -14.32 -26.31 3.26
N GLN A 942 -13.07 -26.22 2.77
CA GLN A 942 -12.63 -26.91 1.56
C GLN A 942 -12.50 -28.43 1.79
N MET A 943 -11.82 -28.86 2.86
CA MET A 943 -11.52 -30.25 3.16
C MET A 943 -11.97 -30.63 4.57
N VAL A 944 -13.16 -31.21 4.70
CA VAL A 944 -13.78 -31.53 6.01
C VAL A 944 -12.89 -32.41 6.89
N ALA A 945 -12.11 -33.30 6.29
CA ALA A 945 -11.17 -34.19 7.01
C ALA A 945 -10.12 -33.42 7.84
N MET A 946 -9.75 -32.20 7.43
CA MET A 946 -8.79 -31.37 8.17
C MET A 946 -9.30 -30.93 9.53
N ARG A 947 -10.62 -30.88 9.74
CA ARG A 947 -11.23 -30.53 11.04
C ARG A 947 -10.83 -31.51 12.13
N ARG A 948 -10.69 -32.80 11.79
CA ARG A 948 -10.23 -33.83 12.73
C ARG A 948 -8.72 -33.80 12.93
N ARG A 949 -7.96 -33.47 11.88
CA ARG A 949 -6.48 -33.38 11.93
C ARG A 949 -6.03 -32.20 12.78
N PHE A 950 -6.73 -31.07 12.67
CA PHE A 950 -6.46 -29.85 13.43
C PHE A 950 -7.72 -29.41 14.18
N SER A 951 -7.96 -29.98 15.36
CA SER A 951 -9.09 -29.58 16.20
C SER A 951 -8.89 -28.20 16.83
N ARG A 952 -7.64 -27.79 17.07
CA ARG A 952 -7.26 -26.49 17.63
C ARG A 952 -6.56 -25.62 16.61
N TYR A 953 -6.76 -24.32 16.70
CA TYR A 953 -6.04 -23.30 15.92
C TYR A 953 -4.55 -23.31 16.25
N ALA A 954 -4.18 -23.50 17.52
CA ALA A 954 -2.77 -23.57 17.93
C ALA A 954 -1.99 -24.68 17.23
N ASP A 955 -2.62 -25.84 17.01
CA ASP A 955 -1.99 -27.00 16.35
C ASP A 955 -1.80 -26.73 14.85
N TYR A 956 -2.79 -26.11 14.21
CA TYR A 956 -2.70 -25.69 12.82
C TYR A 956 -1.65 -24.58 12.61
N GLY A 957 -1.66 -23.54 13.44
CA GLY A 957 -0.72 -22.41 13.35
C GLY A 957 0.74 -22.81 13.55
N ALA A 958 1.01 -23.90 14.26
CA ALA A 958 2.36 -24.45 14.42
C ALA A 958 2.81 -25.32 13.23
N SER A 959 1.89 -25.76 12.37
CA SER A 959 2.17 -26.72 11.30
C SER A 959 2.69 -26.03 10.04
N THR A 960 3.81 -26.54 9.54
CA THR A 960 4.39 -26.12 8.24
C THR A 960 3.65 -26.79 7.07
N MET A 961 3.86 -26.28 5.86
CA MET A 961 3.26 -26.87 4.66
C MET A 961 3.67 -28.35 4.48
N GLU A 962 4.92 -28.67 4.79
CA GLU A 962 5.49 -30.03 4.69
C GLU A 962 4.89 -31.00 5.72
N GLN A 963 4.26 -30.49 6.78
CA GLN A 963 3.60 -31.29 7.81
C GLN A 963 2.10 -31.44 7.58
N LEU A 964 1.54 -30.70 6.63
CA LEU A 964 0.10 -30.66 6.39
C LEU A 964 -0.40 -31.96 5.74
N PHE A 965 0.40 -32.51 4.83
CA PHE A 965 0.12 -33.72 4.07
C PHE A 965 1.25 -34.74 4.21
N THR A 966 0.90 -36.01 4.10
CA THR A 966 1.87 -37.11 3.97
C THR A 966 2.41 -37.21 2.53
N ASP A 967 3.59 -37.80 2.34
CA ASP A 967 4.16 -38.04 1.01
C ASP A 967 3.21 -38.84 0.10
N ASP A 968 2.45 -39.79 0.67
CA ASP A 968 1.45 -40.57 -0.06
C ASP A 968 0.25 -39.73 -0.49
N GLU A 969 -0.20 -38.77 0.34
CA GLU A 969 -1.28 -37.83 -0.01
C GLU A 969 -0.84 -36.90 -1.15
N LEU A 970 0.43 -36.48 -1.15
CA LEU A 970 1.02 -35.60 -2.17
C LEU A 970 1.32 -36.30 -3.50
N LYS A 971 1.28 -37.63 -3.54
CA LYS A 971 1.48 -38.39 -4.78
C LYS A 971 0.47 -37.94 -5.84
N ASP A 972 0.96 -37.66 -7.04
CA ASP A 972 0.19 -37.18 -8.20
C ASP A 972 -0.48 -35.79 -8.00
N ALA A 973 -0.15 -35.05 -6.94
CA ALA A 973 -0.60 -33.67 -6.77
C ALA A 973 0.13 -32.74 -7.74
N SER A 974 -0.60 -31.76 -8.28
CA SER A 974 0.00 -30.69 -9.08
C SER A 974 0.68 -29.68 -8.16
N ASN A 975 1.88 -29.23 -8.51
CA ASN A 975 2.64 -28.26 -7.72
C ASN A 975 3.12 -27.13 -8.62
N PHE A 976 2.72 -25.92 -8.29
CA PHE A 976 3.09 -24.71 -9.02
C PHE A 976 3.84 -23.75 -8.09
N LYS A 977 4.79 -23.01 -8.65
CA LYS A 977 5.65 -22.08 -7.91
C LYS A 977 5.78 -20.76 -8.64
N SER A 978 5.81 -19.68 -7.89
CA SER A 978 6.17 -18.34 -8.34
C SER A 978 7.42 -17.88 -7.59
N TYR A 979 8.38 -17.36 -8.33
CA TYR A 979 9.69 -16.92 -7.83
C TYR A 979 9.84 -15.39 -7.88
N THR A 980 8.94 -14.68 -8.56
CA THR A 980 8.92 -13.22 -8.60
C THR A 980 7.51 -12.68 -8.79
N PHE A 981 7.25 -11.53 -8.18
CA PHE A 981 6.07 -10.71 -8.43
C PHE A 981 6.39 -9.31 -8.96
N SER A 982 7.64 -9.03 -9.31
CA SER A 982 8.01 -7.71 -9.82
C SER A 982 7.57 -7.53 -11.27
N SER A 983 6.85 -6.43 -11.54
CA SER A 983 6.69 -5.92 -12.91
C SER A 983 8.08 -5.53 -13.44
N SER A 984 8.42 -5.96 -14.65
CA SER A 984 9.83 -6.03 -15.09
C SER A 984 10.04 -5.59 -16.53
N TYR A 985 11.21 -5.02 -16.79
CA TYR A 985 11.75 -4.80 -18.13
C TYR A 985 12.70 -5.96 -18.48
N ILE A 986 12.54 -6.47 -19.68
CA ILE A 986 13.25 -7.63 -20.23
C ILE A 986 14.01 -7.12 -21.45
N GLN A 987 15.32 -6.96 -21.27
CA GLN A 987 16.20 -6.49 -22.32
C GLN A 987 16.59 -7.67 -23.23
N ASN A 988 16.46 -7.48 -24.53
CA ASN A 988 17.01 -8.37 -25.55
C ASN A 988 18.51 -8.10 -25.71
N LYS A 989 19.29 -9.18 -25.85
CA LYS A 989 20.74 -9.14 -26.02
C LYS A 989 21.16 -9.62 -27.41
N GLY A 990 20.18 -9.72 -28.32
CA GLY A 990 20.26 -10.38 -29.60
C GLY A 990 20.30 -11.91 -29.51
N LYS A 991 19.98 -12.55 -30.63
CA LYS A 991 20.07 -14.02 -30.83
C LYS A 991 19.24 -14.83 -29.82
N GLY A 992 18.08 -14.32 -29.42
CA GLY A 992 17.15 -14.97 -28.50
C GLY A 992 17.66 -15.07 -27.06
N LYS A 993 18.53 -14.15 -26.63
CA LYS A 993 19.08 -14.07 -25.27
C LYS A 993 18.54 -12.84 -24.56
N PHE A 994 18.19 -12.97 -23.28
CA PHE A 994 17.52 -11.89 -22.54
C PHE A 994 18.07 -11.72 -21.13
N THR A 995 17.93 -10.49 -20.62
CA THR A 995 18.15 -10.18 -19.20
C THR A 995 16.93 -9.47 -18.63
N ILE A 996 16.59 -9.74 -17.38
CA ILE A 996 15.40 -9.17 -16.71
C ILE A 996 15.80 -8.31 -15.53
N LYS A 997 15.12 -7.16 -15.36
CA LYS A 997 15.25 -6.29 -14.18
C LYS A 997 13.90 -5.70 -13.77
N PRO A 998 13.65 -5.47 -12.48
CA PRO A 998 12.42 -4.84 -12.03
C PRO A 998 12.31 -3.40 -12.57
N LEU A 999 11.08 -2.99 -12.87
CA LEU A 999 10.74 -1.58 -13.08
C LEU A 999 10.85 -0.78 -11.76
N PRO A 1000 10.89 0.57 -11.81
CA PRO A 1000 10.91 1.40 -10.60
C PRO A 1000 9.82 1.03 -9.59
N VAL A 1001 10.06 1.31 -8.30
CA VAL A 1001 9.22 0.85 -7.16
C VAL A 1001 7.74 1.25 -7.31
N GLN A 1002 7.43 2.39 -7.93
CA GLN A 1002 6.07 2.85 -8.20
C GLN A 1002 5.28 1.93 -9.13
N ALA A 1003 5.97 1.21 -10.03
CA ALA A 1003 5.35 0.17 -10.88
C ALA A 1003 5.07 -1.14 -10.12
N GLN A 1004 5.37 -1.19 -8.82
CA GLN A 1004 5.20 -2.35 -7.94
C GLN A 1004 4.09 -2.14 -6.89
N PHE A 1005 3.44 -0.97 -6.88
CA PHE A 1005 2.41 -0.61 -5.89
C PHE A 1005 1.12 -1.42 -6.02
N ALA A 1006 0.83 -1.93 -7.21
CA ALA A 1006 -0.36 -2.70 -7.52
C ALA A 1006 -0.09 -3.62 -8.72
N PRO A 1007 -0.98 -4.59 -9.00
CA PRO A 1007 -0.95 -5.37 -10.23
C PRO A 1007 -0.94 -4.45 -11.45
N VAL A 1008 -0.13 -4.78 -12.45
CA VAL A 1008 -0.09 -4.04 -13.72
C VAL A 1008 -0.84 -4.83 -14.78
N PHE A 1009 -2.03 -4.35 -15.16
CA PHE A 1009 -2.85 -4.90 -16.23
C PHE A 1009 -2.64 -4.07 -17.50
N GLY A 1010 -3.24 -2.88 -17.58
CA GLY A 1010 -3.16 -2.02 -18.76
C GLY A 1010 -1.75 -1.45 -18.94
N LEU A 1011 -1.22 -1.58 -20.15
CA LEU A 1011 0.17 -1.23 -20.46
C LEU A 1011 0.26 -0.74 -21.91
N THR A 1012 0.71 0.49 -22.11
CA THR A 1012 0.98 1.06 -23.44
C THR A 1012 2.38 1.67 -23.54
N VAL A 1013 2.91 1.63 -24.77
CA VAL A 1013 4.27 2.05 -25.13
C VAL A 1013 4.16 3.14 -26.18
N ALA A 1014 4.71 4.33 -25.91
CA ALA A 1014 4.75 5.43 -26.87
C ALA A 1014 5.82 6.45 -26.46
N ASP A 1015 6.22 7.33 -27.37
CA ASP A 1015 7.07 8.50 -27.04
C ASP A 1015 6.16 9.65 -26.56
N TYR A 1016 5.78 9.64 -25.28
CA TYR A 1016 4.79 10.58 -24.72
C TYR A 1016 5.34 11.99 -24.60
N ASN A 1017 6.65 12.16 -24.43
CA ASN A 1017 7.28 13.47 -24.30
C ASN A 1017 7.88 14.00 -25.62
N TYR A 1018 7.85 13.19 -26.69
CA TYR A 1018 8.37 13.46 -28.02
C TYR A 1018 9.90 13.72 -28.07
N ASP A 1019 10.68 13.01 -27.25
CA ASP A 1019 12.15 13.09 -27.20
C ASP A 1019 12.86 12.02 -28.06
N GLY A 1020 12.08 11.12 -28.67
CA GLY A 1020 12.52 10.04 -29.53
C GLY A 1020 12.77 8.72 -28.80
N ASN A 1021 12.59 8.65 -27.47
CA ASN A 1021 12.70 7.41 -26.70
C ASN A 1021 11.30 6.88 -26.34
N LEU A 1022 11.17 5.57 -26.20
CA LEU A 1022 9.90 4.97 -25.79
C LEU A 1022 9.68 5.10 -24.28
N ASP A 1023 8.51 5.60 -23.92
CA ASP A 1023 8.01 5.75 -22.56
C ASP A 1023 6.92 4.67 -22.29
N LEU A 1024 6.52 4.52 -21.02
CA LEU A 1024 5.46 3.59 -20.60
C LEU A 1024 4.35 4.30 -19.84
N LEU A 1025 3.11 3.88 -20.10
CA LEU A 1025 1.97 4.07 -19.19
C LEU A 1025 1.51 2.72 -18.64
N LEU A 1026 1.34 2.66 -17.32
CA LEU A 1026 0.95 1.46 -16.60
C LEU A 1026 -0.27 1.77 -15.73
N VAL A 1027 -1.29 0.91 -15.76
CA VAL A 1027 -2.45 0.94 -14.85
C VAL A 1027 -2.79 -0.47 -14.37
N GLY A 1028 -3.58 -0.54 -13.30
CA GLY A 1028 -4.13 -1.79 -12.83
C GLY A 1028 -4.98 -1.59 -11.60
N ASN A 1029 -4.55 -2.19 -10.49
CA ASN A 1029 -5.36 -2.49 -9.30
C ASN A 1029 -6.23 -3.74 -9.47
N SER A 1030 -6.70 -4.31 -8.36
CA SER A 1030 -7.64 -5.44 -8.35
C SER A 1030 -8.47 -5.47 -7.09
N TYR A 1031 -9.80 -5.53 -7.28
CA TYR A 1031 -10.78 -5.71 -6.18
C TYR A 1031 -11.31 -7.14 -6.12
N ALA A 1032 -10.63 -8.08 -6.79
CA ALA A 1032 -11.02 -9.49 -6.87
C ALA A 1032 -10.39 -10.36 -5.77
N SER A 1033 -9.42 -9.84 -5.01
CA SER A 1033 -8.75 -10.55 -3.91
C SER A 1033 -9.73 -11.00 -2.83
N GLU A 1034 -9.42 -12.10 -2.15
CA GLU A 1034 -10.17 -12.48 -0.95
C GLU A 1034 -10.06 -11.39 0.14
N THR A 1035 -11.13 -11.18 0.88
CA THR A 1035 -11.33 -10.08 1.83
C THR A 1035 -10.24 -9.94 2.88
N ALA A 1036 -9.64 -11.05 3.34
CA ALA A 1036 -8.53 -11.01 4.31
C ALA A 1036 -7.16 -10.67 3.70
N MET A 1037 -6.99 -10.82 2.37
CA MET A 1037 -5.78 -10.35 1.68
C MET A 1037 -5.80 -8.83 1.49
N GLY A 1038 -7.01 -8.30 1.34
CA GLY A 1038 -7.28 -6.91 1.05
C GLY A 1038 -7.07 -6.56 -0.43
N TYR A 1039 -7.71 -5.49 -0.86
CA TYR A 1039 -7.61 -5.00 -2.23
C TYR A 1039 -6.18 -4.59 -2.56
N TYR A 1040 -5.82 -4.79 -3.84
CA TYR A 1040 -4.59 -4.25 -4.39
C TYR A 1040 -4.92 -2.93 -5.10
N ASP A 1041 -4.96 -1.83 -4.37
CA ASP A 1041 -5.61 -0.57 -4.82
C ASP A 1041 -4.74 0.68 -4.68
N ALA A 1042 -3.44 0.50 -4.44
CA ALA A 1042 -2.49 1.60 -4.27
C ALA A 1042 -2.05 2.27 -5.58
N GLY A 1043 -2.41 1.72 -6.74
CA GLY A 1043 -2.02 2.25 -8.05
C GLY A 1043 -2.87 3.45 -8.48
N MET A 1044 -2.20 4.54 -8.89
CA MET A 1044 -2.84 5.77 -9.41
C MET A 1044 -2.76 5.89 -10.95
N GLY A 1045 -2.10 4.94 -11.60
CA GLY A 1045 -1.53 5.07 -12.94
C GLY A 1045 -0.09 5.60 -12.89
N THR A 1046 0.83 4.93 -13.57
CA THR A 1046 2.27 5.26 -13.55
C THR A 1046 2.75 5.66 -14.93
N CYS A 1047 3.41 6.82 -15.02
CA CYS A 1047 4.11 7.26 -16.22
C CYS A 1047 5.62 7.14 -16.02
N LEU A 1048 6.27 6.39 -16.90
CA LEU A 1048 7.71 6.12 -16.87
C LEU A 1048 8.34 6.64 -18.16
N LEU A 1049 9.16 7.69 -18.06
CA LEU A 1049 9.85 8.25 -19.21
C LEU A 1049 11.12 7.46 -19.52
N GLY A 1050 11.25 6.96 -20.73
CA GLY A 1050 12.41 6.21 -21.21
C GLY A 1050 13.63 7.11 -21.37
N THR A 1051 14.79 6.57 -21.06
CA THR A 1051 16.08 7.25 -21.26
C THR A 1051 16.74 6.91 -22.60
N GLY A 1052 16.16 5.97 -23.36
CA GLY A 1052 16.77 5.38 -24.54
C GLY A 1052 17.97 4.51 -24.24
N LYS A 1053 18.04 3.93 -23.04
CA LYS A 1053 19.09 3.00 -22.57
C LYS A 1053 18.51 1.82 -21.77
N GLY A 1054 17.22 1.52 -21.97
CA GLY A 1054 16.52 0.52 -21.17
C GLY A 1054 16.38 0.90 -19.69
N THR A 1055 16.39 2.19 -19.35
CA THR A 1055 16.10 2.68 -17.99
C THR A 1055 15.03 3.76 -18.02
N PHE A 1056 14.28 3.89 -16.93
CA PHE A 1056 13.08 4.73 -16.87
C PHE A 1056 13.13 5.72 -15.71
N ARG A 1057 12.61 6.93 -15.94
CA ARG A 1057 12.40 7.96 -14.93
C ARG A 1057 10.91 8.08 -14.61
N VAL A 1058 10.57 7.94 -13.34
CA VAL A 1058 9.20 8.09 -12.85
C VAL A 1058 8.75 9.55 -12.94
N VAL A 1059 7.54 9.80 -13.43
CA VAL A 1059 6.88 11.11 -13.36
C VAL A 1059 5.95 11.12 -12.16
N PRO A 1060 6.08 12.08 -11.21
CA PRO A 1060 5.19 12.16 -10.05
C PRO A 1060 3.72 12.28 -10.45
N PRO A 1061 2.76 11.66 -9.73
CA PRO A 1061 1.34 11.65 -10.11
C PRO A 1061 0.75 13.04 -10.38
N LYS A 1062 1.05 14.03 -9.51
CA LYS A 1062 0.65 15.43 -9.71
C LYS A 1062 1.09 16.02 -11.06
N THR A 1063 2.32 15.71 -11.49
CA THR A 1063 2.88 16.21 -12.75
C THR A 1063 2.40 15.38 -13.94
N ALA A 1064 2.20 14.07 -13.77
CA ALA A 1064 1.65 13.20 -14.78
C ALA A 1064 0.19 13.59 -15.11
N GLY A 1065 -0.62 13.91 -14.11
CA GLY A 1065 -2.06 14.14 -14.29
C GLY A 1065 -2.88 12.88 -14.55
N LEU A 1066 -2.29 11.72 -14.27
CA LEU A 1066 -2.98 10.43 -14.28
C LEU A 1066 -3.66 10.22 -12.93
N LEU A 1067 -4.95 9.90 -12.96
CA LEU A 1067 -5.73 9.56 -11.78
C LEU A 1067 -6.66 8.39 -12.12
N VAL A 1068 -6.09 7.20 -12.11
CA VAL A 1068 -6.79 5.94 -12.40
C VAL A 1068 -6.79 5.12 -11.12
N THR A 1069 -7.82 5.34 -10.30
CA THR A 1069 -7.91 4.75 -8.96
C THR A 1069 -8.88 3.57 -8.87
N GLY A 1070 -9.51 3.19 -9.97
CA GLY A 1070 -10.44 2.06 -10.02
C GLY A 1070 -9.71 0.75 -10.28
N ASP A 1071 -10.48 -0.33 -10.40
CA ASP A 1071 -10.00 -1.66 -10.82
C ASP A 1071 -9.73 -1.66 -12.34
N ALA A 1072 -8.63 -1.05 -12.76
CA ALA A 1072 -8.32 -0.84 -14.18
C ALA A 1072 -7.80 -2.11 -14.84
N LYS A 1073 -8.32 -2.43 -16.03
CA LYS A 1073 -7.98 -3.63 -16.80
C LYS A 1073 -7.23 -3.26 -18.08
N ALA A 1074 -7.92 -3.16 -19.20
CA ALA A 1074 -7.32 -2.95 -20.50
C ALA A 1074 -6.92 -1.48 -20.73
N MET A 1075 -5.86 -1.25 -21.51
CA MET A 1075 -5.45 0.08 -21.97
C MET A 1075 -5.09 0.01 -23.45
N ALA A 1076 -5.62 0.92 -24.26
CA ALA A 1076 -5.31 1.00 -25.68
C ALA A 1076 -5.24 2.44 -26.17
N GLN A 1077 -4.39 2.68 -27.16
CA GLN A 1077 -4.24 3.97 -27.82
C GLN A 1077 -5.11 4.05 -29.08
N LEU A 1078 -5.76 5.20 -29.31
CA LEU A 1078 -6.44 5.53 -30.56
C LEU A 1078 -6.10 6.92 -31.07
N LEU A 1079 -6.34 7.18 -32.35
CA LEU A 1079 -6.22 8.50 -32.97
C LEU A 1079 -7.60 9.17 -33.14
N THR A 1080 -7.66 10.42 -32.71
CA THR A 1080 -8.86 11.24 -32.97
C THR A 1080 -8.97 11.68 -34.44
N ALA A 1081 -10.11 12.24 -34.84
CA ALA A 1081 -10.36 12.83 -36.15
C ALA A 1081 -9.38 13.97 -36.47
N LYS A 1082 -8.81 14.59 -35.42
CA LYS A 1082 -7.76 15.61 -35.52
C LYS A 1082 -6.34 15.02 -35.42
N LYS A 1083 -6.21 13.70 -35.53
CA LYS A 1083 -4.94 12.96 -35.48
C LYS A 1083 -4.17 13.13 -34.17
N VAL A 1084 -4.89 13.35 -33.07
CA VAL A 1084 -4.32 13.42 -31.71
C VAL A 1084 -4.49 12.05 -31.03
N PRO A 1085 -3.43 11.45 -30.47
CA PRO A 1085 -3.54 10.22 -29.69
C PRO A 1085 -4.33 10.39 -28.40
N LEU A 1086 -5.17 9.40 -28.06
CA LEU A 1086 -5.86 9.24 -26.79
C LEU A 1086 -5.56 7.87 -26.21
N GLU A 1087 -5.42 7.80 -24.90
CA GLU A 1087 -5.35 6.56 -24.13
C GLU A 1087 -6.73 6.26 -23.55
N ILE A 1088 -7.31 5.11 -23.89
CA ILE A 1088 -8.56 4.61 -23.33
C ILE A 1088 -8.24 3.50 -22.35
N ILE A 1089 -8.84 3.57 -21.17
CA ILE A 1089 -8.61 2.63 -20.08
C ILE A 1089 -9.96 2.09 -19.63
N THR A 1090 -10.08 0.77 -19.57
CA THR A 1090 -11.25 0.11 -18.99
C THR A 1090 -11.09 -0.05 -17.48
N CYS A 1091 -12.19 0.08 -16.76
CA CYS A 1091 -12.23 -0.13 -15.31
C CYS A 1091 -13.39 -1.07 -14.99
N ASN A 1092 -13.11 -2.15 -14.27
CA ASN A 1092 -14.12 -3.07 -13.81
C ASN A 1092 -15.07 -2.37 -12.82
N ASN A 1093 -16.36 -2.54 -13.05
CA ASN A 1093 -17.46 -1.94 -12.27
C ASN A 1093 -17.40 -0.39 -12.15
N ASP A 1094 -16.73 0.27 -13.10
CA ASP A 1094 -16.55 1.73 -13.12
C ASP A 1094 -16.53 2.28 -14.56
N SER A 1095 -16.44 3.60 -14.69
CA SER A 1095 -16.48 4.30 -15.97
C SER A 1095 -15.15 4.21 -16.73
N LEU A 1096 -15.21 4.21 -18.06
CA LEU A 1096 -14.00 4.38 -18.89
C LEU A 1096 -13.25 5.64 -18.49
N GLN A 1097 -11.93 5.53 -18.46
CA GLN A 1097 -11.05 6.69 -18.34
C GLN A 1097 -10.43 6.96 -19.71
N VAL A 1098 -10.38 8.23 -20.09
CA VAL A 1098 -9.80 8.66 -21.38
C VAL A 1098 -8.88 9.81 -21.13
N TYR A 1099 -7.61 9.64 -21.51
CA TYR A 1099 -6.56 10.63 -21.32
C TYR A 1099 -6.00 11.09 -22.65
N LYS A 1100 -5.74 12.40 -22.73
CA LYS A 1100 -4.99 13.02 -23.81
C LYS A 1100 -3.59 13.36 -23.30
N GLY A 1101 -2.57 12.92 -24.03
CA GLY A 1101 -1.16 13.28 -23.76
C GLY A 1101 -0.83 14.74 -24.14
N PRO A 1102 0.44 15.15 -23.99
CA PRO A 1102 0.86 16.50 -24.32
C PRO A 1102 0.79 16.77 -25.83
N GLU A 1103 0.69 18.05 -26.19
CA GLU A 1103 0.78 18.48 -27.58
C GLU A 1103 2.24 18.34 -28.08
N PRO A 1104 2.44 17.80 -29.29
CA PRO A 1104 3.76 17.65 -29.88
C PRO A 1104 4.33 19.02 -30.26
N LYS A 1105 5.64 19.21 -30.08
CA LYS A 1105 6.35 20.45 -30.49
C LYS A 1105 6.66 20.50 -31.99
N ALA A 1106 6.49 19.38 -32.68
CA ALA A 1106 6.69 19.22 -34.11
C ALA A 1106 5.44 18.54 -34.69
N GLU A 1107 5.28 18.61 -36.01
CA GLU A 1107 4.19 17.90 -36.67
C GLU A 1107 4.30 16.39 -36.45
N LEU A 1108 3.17 15.75 -36.10
CA LEU A 1108 3.09 14.30 -36.00
C LEU A 1108 3.06 13.70 -37.40
N GLN A 1109 3.99 12.78 -37.64
CA GLN A 1109 3.99 11.92 -38.81
C GLN A 1109 3.25 10.65 -38.43
N ILE A 1110 2.11 10.42 -39.08
CA ILE A 1110 1.21 9.29 -38.80
C ILE A 1110 1.11 8.45 -40.05
N ILE A 1111 1.52 7.19 -39.93
CA ILE A 1111 1.50 6.23 -41.03
C ILE A 1111 0.63 5.05 -40.58
N ARG A 1112 -0.56 4.93 -41.19
CA ARG A 1112 -1.40 3.73 -41.06
C ARG A 1112 -0.73 2.57 -41.79
N VAL A 1113 -0.69 1.41 -41.16
CA VAL A 1113 -0.02 0.22 -41.68
C VAL A 1113 -1.03 -0.72 -42.35
N ALA A 1114 -0.58 -1.47 -43.35
CA ALA A 1114 -1.36 -2.51 -44.01
C ALA A 1114 -1.52 -3.73 -43.09
N PRO A 1115 -2.50 -4.61 -43.35
CA PRO A 1115 -2.76 -5.75 -42.49
C PRO A 1115 -1.52 -6.63 -42.23
N THR A 1116 -0.76 -6.94 -43.27
CA THR A 1116 0.42 -7.82 -43.20
C THR A 1116 1.73 -7.11 -42.84
N ASP A 1117 1.72 -5.80 -42.57
CA ASP A 1117 2.94 -5.10 -42.11
C ASP A 1117 3.37 -5.62 -40.75
N ALA A 1118 4.62 -6.06 -40.63
CA ALA A 1118 5.16 -6.65 -39.40
C ALA A 1118 5.90 -5.60 -38.56
N TYR A 1119 6.81 -4.83 -39.18
CA TYR A 1119 7.63 -3.84 -38.47
C TYR A 1119 8.13 -2.71 -39.38
N ALA A 1120 8.66 -1.66 -38.77
CA ALA A 1120 9.34 -0.55 -39.42
C ALA A 1120 10.73 -0.28 -38.83
N ASP A 1121 11.71 -0.05 -39.70
CA ASP A 1121 12.99 0.57 -39.33
C ASP A 1121 12.87 2.09 -39.52
N LEU A 1122 12.99 2.84 -38.43
CA LEU A 1122 12.86 4.30 -38.39
C LEU A 1122 14.23 4.97 -38.43
N ILE A 1123 14.37 6.02 -39.23
CA ILE A 1123 15.55 6.89 -39.24
C ILE A 1123 15.10 8.32 -38.95
N TYR A 1124 15.55 8.88 -37.84
CA TYR A 1124 15.21 10.24 -37.43
C TYR A 1124 16.13 11.28 -38.09
N VAL A 1125 15.68 12.53 -38.15
CA VAL A 1125 16.45 13.67 -38.71
C VAL A 1125 17.80 13.88 -37.99
N ASN A 1126 17.90 13.48 -36.73
CA ASN A 1126 19.15 13.53 -35.96
C ASN A 1126 20.08 12.32 -36.17
N GLY A 1127 19.72 11.39 -37.06
CA GLY A 1127 20.48 10.18 -37.37
C GLY A 1127 20.23 9.00 -36.43
N LYS A 1128 19.43 9.15 -35.36
CA LYS A 1128 19.00 8.02 -34.53
C LYS A 1128 18.21 7.02 -35.36
N LYS A 1129 18.30 5.75 -34.99
CA LYS A 1129 17.51 4.65 -35.56
C LYS A 1129 16.73 3.96 -34.45
N ARG A 1130 15.56 3.44 -34.78
CA ARG A 1130 14.71 2.65 -33.88
C ARG A 1130 13.95 1.62 -34.69
N ARG A 1131 13.73 0.44 -34.15
CA ARG A 1131 12.79 -0.54 -34.72
C ARG A 1131 11.44 -0.46 -34.00
N GLU A 1132 10.35 -0.58 -34.75
CA GLU A 1132 8.99 -0.59 -34.20
C GLU A 1132 8.17 -1.69 -34.87
N GLU A 1133 7.63 -2.62 -34.09
CA GLU A 1133 6.76 -3.71 -34.58
C GLU A 1133 5.27 -3.35 -34.46
N PHE A 1134 4.42 -3.94 -35.29
CA PHE A 1134 2.99 -3.63 -35.39
C PHE A 1134 2.10 -4.80 -35.01
N TYR A 1135 1.62 -4.81 -33.78
CA TYR A 1135 0.91 -5.95 -33.20
C TYR A 1135 -0.61 -5.96 -33.46
N TYR A 1136 -1.17 -7.16 -33.59
CA TYR A 1136 -2.60 -7.42 -33.42
C TYR A 1136 -2.87 -7.94 -32.00
N GLY A 1137 -3.12 -7.01 -31.09
CA GLY A 1137 -3.27 -7.29 -29.66
C GLY A 1137 -1.92 -7.25 -28.94
N ALA A 1138 -1.88 -6.54 -27.82
CA ALA A 1138 -0.73 -6.44 -26.91
C ALA A 1138 -1.23 -5.89 -25.56
N GLY A 1139 -0.49 -6.12 -24.47
CA GLY A 1139 -0.89 -5.72 -23.12
C GLY A 1139 -1.80 -6.75 -22.44
N TYR A 1140 -2.88 -6.30 -21.82
CA TYR A 1140 -3.88 -7.15 -21.15
C TYR A 1140 -5.28 -6.85 -21.69
N LEU A 1141 -5.88 -7.85 -22.37
CA LEU A 1141 -7.21 -7.74 -23.00
C LEU A 1141 -7.35 -6.51 -23.93
N SER A 1142 -6.25 -6.06 -24.54
CA SER A 1142 -6.17 -4.79 -25.25
C SER A 1142 -5.61 -4.93 -26.67
N GLN A 1143 -6.12 -4.09 -27.56
CA GLN A 1143 -5.53 -3.82 -28.88
C GLN A 1143 -5.57 -2.31 -29.17
N SER A 1144 -4.40 -1.69 -29.29
CA SER A 1144 -4.24 -0.32 -29.76
C SER A 1144 -4.41 -0.21 -31.27
N CYS A 1145 -4.67 1.00 -31.76
CA CYS A 1145 -4.69 1.28 -33.20
C CYS A 1145 -3.34 0.89 -33.84
N ARG A 1146 -3.39 0.30 -35.04
CA ARG A 1146 -2.19 -0.04 -35.82
C ARG A 1146 -1.76 1.17 -36.64
N ALA A 1147 -0.93 2.02 -36.06
CA ALA A 1147 -0.33 3.17 -36.73
C ALA A 1147 1.04 3.50 -36.14
N LEU A 1148 1.99 3.87 -37.00
CA LEU A 1148 3.24 4.48 -36.58
C LEU A 1148 2.98 5.96 -36.27
N ILE A 1149 3.28 6.38 -35.04
CA ILE A 1149 3.10 7.75 -34.57
C ILE A 1149 4.43 8.26 -34.04
N ALA A 1150 5.03 9.22 -34.75
CA ALA A 1150 6.33 9.78 -34.36
C ALA A 1150 6.48 11.24 -34.81
N THR A 1151 7.58 11.88 -34.38
CA THR A 1151 7.99 13.18 -34.88
C THR A 1151 9.40 13.11 -35.47
N ARG A 1152 9.71 13.99 -36.42
CA ARG A 1152 11.08 14.19 -36.96
C ARG A 1152 11.70 12.94 -37.58
N LEU A 1153 10.90 12.15 -38.28
CA LEU A 1153 11.37 11.06 -39.14
C LEU A 1153 11.94 11.62 -40.43
N ALA A 1154 13.10 11.12 -40.83
CA ALA A 1154 13.72 11.38 -42.12
C ALA A 1154 13.37 10.30 -43.15
N GLN A 1155 13.37 9.03 -42.73
CA GLN A 1155 13.04 7.88 -43.57
C GLN A 1155 12.36 6.81 -42.74
N VAL A 1156 11.39 6.11 -43.34
CA VAL A 1156 10.73 4.94 -42.75
C VAL A 1156 10.81 3.80 -43.74
N TYR A 1157 11.21 2.63 -43.27
CA TYR A 1157 11.16 1.41 -44.06
C TYR A 1157 10.25 0.39 -43.41
N ILE A 1158 9.12 0.07 -44.05
CA ILE A 1158 8.17 -0.93 -43.55
C ILE A 1158 8.44 -2.27 -44.24
N THR A 1159 8.44 -3.34 -43.45
CA THR A 1159 8.59 -4.73 -43.90
C THR A 1159 7.34 -5.52 -43.49
N ASP A 1160 6.76 -6.27 -44.44
CA ASP A 1160 5.64 -7.18 -44.17
C ASP A 1160 6.12 -8.57 -43.67
N PHE A 1161 5.20 -9.42 -43.24
CA PHE A 1161 5.51 -10.79 -42.77
C PHE A 1161 6.20 -11.65 -43.84
N ALA A 1162 6.04 -11.33 -45.13
CA ALA A 1162 6.74 -11.99 -46.23
C ALA A 1162 8.15 -11.42 -46.50
N GLY A 1163 8.62 -10.47 -45.69
CA GLY A 1163 9.94 -9.85 -45.80
C GLY A 1163 10.05 -8.79 -46.89
N LYS A 1164 8.95 -8.37 -47.52
CA LYS A 1164 8.95 -7.35 -48.57
C LYS A 1164 9.03 -5.97 -47.94
N LYS A 1165 10.10 -5.25 -48.29
CA LYS A 1165 10.42 -3.93 -47.77
C LYS A 1165 9.95 -2.81 -48.70
N ARG A 1166 9.34 -1.76 -48.15
CA ARG A 1166 9.03 -0.51 -48.86
C ARG A 1166 9.48 0.72 -48.09
N GLN A 1167 9.93 1.74 -48.81
CA GLN A 1167 10.30 3.03 -48.23
C GLN A 1167 9.10 3.97 -48.27
N ILE A 1168 8.83 4.63 -47.15
CA ILE A 1168 7.89 5.74 -47.04
C ILE A 1168 8.68 7.00 -46.72
N ASN A 1169 8.41 8.07 -47.46
CA ASN A 1169 8.92 9.40 -47.14
C ASN A 1169 7.87 10.05 -46.22
N PRO A 1170 8.19 10.19 -44.91
CA PRO A 1170 7.23 10.51 -43.87
C PRO A 1170 6.82 12.00 -43.86
#